data_AF-A0A970KLP6-F1
#
_entry.id   AF-A0A970KLP6-F1
#
_cell.length_a   1.000
_cell.length_b   1.000
_cell.length_c   1.000
_cell.angle_alpha   90.00
_cell.angle_beta   90.00
_cell.angle_gamma   90.00
#
_symmetry.space_group_name_H-M   'P 1'
#
loop_
_entity.id
_entity.type
_entity.pdbx_description
1 polymer ?
#
loop_
_entity_poly.entity_id
_entity_poly.type
_entity_poly.pdbx_seq_one_letter_code
_entity_poly.pdbx_strand_id
1 'polypeptide(L)'
;VRNCVIANNRYEVKPHAGRSYALFGNALSSFNCLIEGTTFAGNTIAAPAVEAASGSYALGILGHGNNNVRYAVLNCTFDSNRAEAAPVAGVTPILSRALLSTAAAYGSDAQMGVANCTFAGPAAAECYDVVQFGDFHSYPLTVLNSLFTRAGEDCEPFRVANPEQFIVRDCNIKDMHYPPSWLDAAGIEPDDPPLAPLAVLPPGSVPVRQVTVRLPGIRDTADIATNHPAVFPPLFRYRLRGSSTWVPLLPAANSGLDGSTPRPIPDACGNGRAFGSYTRGAVQPMVPAAETGVALVLRAAPPSGGTFSTPPGHAQTVATNAAITPVTALPAANASFQGWYSTNGTLYSASATLTINALGEDTLLMARFGTPEVALTFDLGIYGTFDANGSSVLTTNVPSGTVFPGVPAFTADPAWFVEGWSPILPEVAPDTDATYTAQAVSTALRILHVVPAGEVPAGSDNSGSSWENACGDFAAAYADAGRYRGEVWLRQGRYLLTAPPVPMLPNVTVRGGFAGTESDASQADPATRLSILTGDVNGDTYWRPNGNDPGTGNRTNIWSGLTFNRPNPGGGADYWSPNGNSGDDTPLGFLDSDGGLTNVVFDGVVFTCFRTSALDTGSGSDAVLTRCRIYACNTGKNNDNSALECSGPVLAEDSEFIGNWRAITLSSAVANATNVIRACLFEENAGYSYGAGIRTTTAFTLIEGCRFFRNAGISESWRCSASLTFTGSSSGWVNDCRFEENRVRGNCHGNVILENNGTFVLTRCAFLRNSLVSGSDRSVHSACIMTMNGNVLVRDSLFEANLCSVSHDGTDVRAWSPVYCGWGGSTTFLNTTFRNNSAAATGTGKYYCGTFALNSTWGHLALVHCTVTGSQLNENAYEIININGNNATTLAIINSVVHSSAPAYKLFSVPAVVTLCLADSSITGVATNTLATGSNGYLYNVTAADARLAAHPQPVADGVFAQGISAASPFARAGRPVWLANDGYLYLHDPVSKPTVPWRRIVNKSSFYATVSGLALDSAPVPDAQDVPRLAGRIAYGPLNAPQASTLLLVR
;
A
#
# COMPACT_ATOMS: atom_id res chain seq x y z
N VAL A 1 -15.68 -30.30 3.42
CA VAL A 1 -15.68 -31.75 3.05
C VAL A 1 -15.29 -32.53 4.26
N ARG A 2 -16.08 -33.54 4.66
CA ARG A 2 -15.81 -34.32 5.87
C ARG A 2 -16.04 -35.80 5.61
N ASN A 3 -15.10 -36.65 6.03
CA ASN A 3 -15.23 -38.11 6.02
C ASN A 3 -15.58 -38.66 4.62
N CYS A 4 -14.98 -38.08 3.58
CA CYS A 4 -15.19 -38.48 2.21
C CYS A 4 -14.02 -39.33 1.69
N VAL A 5 -14.26 -40.02 0.58
CA VAL A 5 -13.23 -40.71 -0.21
C VAL A 5 -13.24 -40.10 -1.60
N ILE A 6 -12.10 -39.58 -2.03
CA ILE A 6 -11.85 -39.05 -3.37
C ILE A 6 -10.75 -39.91 -3.96
N ALA A 7 -11.09 -40.85 -4.84
CA ALA A 7 -10.12 -41.84 -5.30
C ALA A 7 -10.22 -42.17 -6.78
N ASN A 8 -9.06 -42.51 -7.36
CA ASN A 8 -8.91 -42.96 -8.74
C ASN A 8 -9.45 -41.98 -9.79
N ASN A 9 -9.46 -40.68 -9.48
CA ASN A 9 -9.83 -39.64 -10.44
C ASN A 9 -8.63 -39.24 -11.28
N ARG A 10 -8.85 -38.87 -12.55
CA ARG A 10 -7.85 -38.25 -13.42
C ARG A 10 -8.33 -36.87 -13.86
N TYR A 11 -7.51 -35.85 -13.66
CA TYR A 11 -7.77 -34.48 -14.11
C TYR A 11 -6.64 -34.00 -15.01
N GLU A 12 -6.97 -33.65 -16.26
CA GLU A 12 -6.00 -33.16 -17.23
C GLU A 12 -6.19 -31.66 -17.46
N VAL A 13 -5.08 -30.93 -17.45
CA VAL A 13 -5.05 -29.48 -17.65
C VAL A 13 -4.07 -29.08 -18.74
N LYS A 14 -4.31 -27.92 -19.35
CA LYS A 14 -3.37 -27.24 -20.23
C LYS A 14 -2.90 -25.96 -19.54
N PRO A 15 -1.78 -25.98 -18.79
CA PRO A 15 -1.42 -24.90 -17.91
C PRO A 15 -0.79 -23.70 -18.63
N HIS A 16 -0.99 -22.51 -18.06
CA HIS A 16 -0.28 -21.27 -18.40
C HIS A 16 0.77 -20.93 -17.34
N ALA A 17 1.81 -20.17 -17.73
CA ALA A 17 2.82 -19.67 -16.82
C ALA A 17 2.21 -18.78 -15.72
N GLY A 18 2.76 -18.88 -14.50
CA GLY A 18 2.32 -18.14 -13.33
C GLY A 18 1.00 -18.64 -12.71
N ARG A 19 0.44 -19.77 -13.16
CA ARG A 19 -0.84 -20.30 -12.67
C ARG A 19 -0.69 -21.65 -11.97
N SER A 20 -1.65 -21.93 -11.10
CA SER A 20 -1.80 -23.21 -10.42
C SER A 20 -3.13 -23.88 -10.69
N TYR A 21 -3.12 -25.21 -10.60
CA TYR A 21 -4.27 -26.06 -10.86
C TYR A 21 -4.34 -27.15 -9.81
N ALA A 22 -5.54 -27.41 -9.29
CA ALA A 22 -5.77 -28.48 -8.34
C ALA A 22 -6.93 -29.36 -8.82
N LEU A 23 -6.79 -30.69 -8.67
CA LEU A 23 -7.86 -31.65 -9.00
C LEU A 23 -9.09 -31.39 -8.12
N PHE A 24 -8.85 -31.12 -6.85
CA PHE A 24 -9.86 -30.71 -5.88
C PHE A 24 -9.46 -29.34 -5.34
N GLY A 25 -10.05 -28.28 -5.88
CA GLY A 25 -9.67 -26.92 -5.51
C GLY A 25 -10.64 -25.87 -5.97
N ASN A 26 -10.34 -24.61 -5.66
CA ASN A 26 -11.20 -23.48 -5.96
C ASN A 26 -10.44 -22.37 -6.73
N ALA A 27 -11.13 -21.72 -7.66
CA ALA A 27 -10.65 -20.59 -8.46
C ALA A 27 -11.32 -19.24 -8.09
N LEU A 28 -12.23 -19.21 -7.10
CA LEU A 28 -12.95 -18.00 -6.65
C LEU A 28 -12.06 -17.02 -5.85
N SER A 29 -12.48 -15.75 -5.80
CA SER A 29 -11.71 -14.63 -5.24
C SER A 29 -11.53 -14.64 -3.71
N SER A 30 -12.42 -15.26 -2.93
CA SER A 30 -12.28 -15.39 -1.46
C SER A 30 -13.13 -16.54 -0.90
N PHE A 31 -12.54 -17.50 -0.16
CA PHE A 31 -13.29 -18.64 0.40
C PHE A 31 -12.55 -19.37 1.54
N ASN A 32 -13.27 -19.81 2.58
CA ASN A 32 -12.72 -20.66 3.65
C ASN A 32 -13.20 -22.12 3.48
N CYS A 33 -12.29 -23.08 3.46
CA CYS A 33 -12.60 -24.50 3.29
C CYS A 33 -12.07 -25.35 4.45
N LEU A 34 -12.90 -26.27 4.95
CA LEU A 34 -12.50 -27.33 5.87
C LEU A 34 -12.54 -28.67 5.15
N ILE A 35 -11.42 -29.37 5.15
CA ILE A 35 -11.27 -30.75 4.70
C ILE A 35 -10.87 -31.59 5.91
N GLU A 36 -11.75 -32.47 6.36
CA GLU A 36 -11.56 -33.22 7.60
C GLU A 36 -11.82 -34.72 7.38
N GLY A 37 -10.95 -35.58 7.91
CA GLY A 37 -11.17 -37.04 7.88
C GLY A 37 -11.29 -37.62 6.46
N THR A 38 -10.77 -36.93 5.45
CA THR A 38 -11.00 -37.26 4.03
C THR A 38 -9.79 -37.98 3.45
N THR A 39 -10.05 -39.03 2.65
CA THR A 39 -8.99 -39.80 1.98
C THR A 39 -8.93 -39.46 0.50
N PHE A 40 -7.75 -39.07 0.03
CA PHE A 40 -7.39 -38.87 -1.37
C PHE A 40 -6.46 -39.99 -1.81
N ALA A 41 -6.92 -40.95 -2.63
CA ALA A 41 -6.08 -42.07 -3.03
C ALA A 41 -6.09 -42.40 -4.52
N GLY A 42 -4.92 -42.69 -5.07
CA GLY A 42 -4.78 -43.12 -6.47
C GLY A 42 -5.24 -42.09 -7.50
N ASN A 43 -5.42 -40.82 -7.11
CA ASN A 43 -5.81 -39.76 -8.04
C ASN A 43 -4.60 -39.30 -8.85
N THR A 44 -4.84 -38.80 -10.06
CA THR A 44 -3.82 -38.26 -10.95
C THR A 44 -4.23 -36.88 -11.46
N ILE A 45 -3.37 -35.88 -11.26
CA ILE A 45 -3.43 -34.61 -11.99
C ILE A 45 -2.34 -34.60 -13.05
N ALA A 46 -2.67 -34.26 -14.30
CA ALA A 46 -1.72 -34.34 -15.41
C ALA A 46 -1.78 -33.11 -16.32
N ALA A 47 -0.63 -32.68 -16.84
CA ALA A 47 -0.51 -31.71 -17.91
C ALA A 47 0.11 -32.37 -19.15
N PRO A 48 -0.70 -33.04 -20.01
CA PRO A 48 -0.19 -33.71 -21.20
C PRO A 48 0.26 -32.75 -22.31
N ALA A 49 -0.18 -31.48 -22.25
CA ALA A 49 0.26 -30.40 -23.11
C ALA A 49 0.31 -29.09 -22.31
N VAL A 50 1.22 -28.17 -22.67
CA VAL A 50 1.45 -26.89 -21.97
C VAL A 50 1.28 -25.74 -22.96
N GLU A 51 0.65 -24.65 -22.53
CA GLU A 51 0.44 -23.46 -23.37
C GLU A 51 1.56 -22.42 -23.22
N ALA A 52 2.27 -22.44 -22.09
CA ALA A 52 3.40 -21.56 -21.84
C ALA A 52 4.61 -21.89 -22.72
N ALA A 53 5.33 -20.85 -23.16
CA ALA A 53 6.62 -20.97 -23.85
C ALA A 53 7.82 -20.77 -22.91
N SER A 54 7.61 -20.20 -21.71
CA SER A 54 8.61 -20.03 -20.66
C SER A 54 7.94 -19.87 -19.28
N GLY A 55 8.70 -19.98 -18.19
CA GLY A 55 8.23 -19.72 -16.82
C GLY A 55 7.84 -20.99 -16.04
N SER A 56 6.99 -20.86 -15.02
CA SER A 56 6.59 -21.99 -14.17
C SER A 56 5.08 -22.07 -13.94
N TYR A 57 4.56 -23.25 -13.61
CA TYR A 57 3.17 -23.48 -13.21
C TYR A 57 3.11 -24.57 -12.15
N ALA A 58 2.02 -24.66 -11.38
CA ALA A 58 1.89 -25.66 -10.32
C ALA A 58 0.66 -26.58 -10.48
N LEU A 59 0.82 -27.85 -10.13
CA LEU A 59 -0.24 -28.86 -10.10
C LEU A 59 -0.36 -29.48 -8.69
N GLY A 60 -1.58 -29.71 -8.21
CA GLY A 60 -1.83 -30.36 -6.92
C GLY A 60 -3.09 -31.23 -6.89
N ILE A 61 -3.21 -32.13 -5.92
CA ILE A 61 -4.43 -32.90 -5.73
C ILE A 61 -5.49 -32.07 -4.99
N LEU A 62 -5.10 -31.45 -3.87
CA LEU A 62 -5.92 -30.54 -3.09
C LEU A 62 -5.22 -29.17 -3.03
N GLY A 63 -5.90 -28.11 -3.46
CA GLY A 63 -5.26 -26.79 -3.43
C GLY A 63 -6.13 -25.64 -3.92
N HIS A 64 -5.51 -24.49 -4.14
CA HIS A 64 -6.19 -23.28 -4.61
C HIS A 64 -5.32 -22.42 -5.52
N GLY A 65 -5.97 -21.55 -6.31
CA GLY A 65 -5.33 -20.55 -7.16
C GLY A 65 -4.94 -19.26 -6.43
N ASN A 66 -4.44 -18.27 -7.19
CA ASN A 66 -4.10 -16.91 -6.73
C ASN A 66 -5.35 -16.14 -6.27
N ASN A 67 -5.73 -16.23 -5.00
CA ASN A 67 -6.88 -15.51 -4.40
C ASN A 67 -6.86 -15.65 -2.86
N ASN A 68 -7.79 -14.98 -2.16
CA ASN A 68 -7.92 -15.02 -0.69
C ASN A 68 -8.59 -16.32 -0.19
N VAL A 69 -7.99 -17.46 -0.50
CA VAL A 69 -8.54 -18.79 -0.20
C VAL A 69 -7.77 -19.43 0.95
N ARG A 70 -8.52 -19.99 1.92
CA ARG A 70 -7.99 -20.44 3.21
C ARG A 70 -8.43 -21.88 3.49
N TYR A 71 -7.49 -22.81 3.70
CA TYR A 71 -7.79 -24.24 3.91
C TYR A 71 -7.39 -24.72 5.30
N ALA A 72 -8.32 -25.35 6.02
CA ALA A 72 -8.00 -26.22 7.16
C ALA A 72 -8.08 -27.68 6.70
N VAL A 73 -6.98 -28.42 6.78
CA VAL A 73 -6.85 -29.82 6.35
C VAL A 73 -6.49 -30.68 7.56
N LEU A 74 -7.46 -31.43 8.08
CA LEU A 74 -7.35 -32.12 9.36
C LEU A 74 -7.62 -33.62 9.24
N ASN A 75 -6.77 -34.46 9.82
CA ASN A 75 -6.99 -35.91 9.85
C ASN A 75 -7.18 -36.55 8.47
N CYS A 76 -6.54 -36.01 7.43
CA CYS A 76 -6.70 -36.49 6.05
C CYS A 76 -5.62 -37.51 5.68
N THR A 77 -5.92 -38.40 4.73
CA THR A 77 -4.94 -39.35 4.18
C THR A 77 -4.76 -39.09 2.68
N PHE A 78 -3.51 -38.91 2.24
CA PHE A 78 -3.12 -38.84 0.84
C PHE A 78 -2.29 -40.07 0.53
N ASP A 79 -2.79 -40.96 -0.32
CA ASP A 79 -2.15 -42.25 -0.57
C ASP A 79 -2.00 -42.52 -2.07
N SER A 80 -0.76 -42.64 -2.53
CA SER A 80 -0.43 -43.11 -3.87
C SER A 80 -1.05 -42.27 -5.01
N ASN A 81 -1.26 -40.98 -4.77
CA ASN A 81 -1.65 -40.02 -5.81
C ASN A 81 -0.45 -39.65 -6.70
N ARG A 82 -0.72 -39.11 -7.88
CA ARG A 82 0.29 -38.73 -8.88
C ARG A 82 0.06 -37.33 -9.42
N ALA A 83 1.14 -36.65 -9.73
CA ALA A 83 1.15 -35.43 -10.54
C ALA A 83 2.13 -35.63 -11.70
N GLU A 84 1.67 -35.36 -12.92
CA GLU A 84 2.38 -35.67 -14.17
C GLU A 84 2.44 -34.42 -15.07
N ALA A 85 3.57 -34.18 -15.72
CA ALA A 85 3.73 -33.07 -16.68
C ALA A 85 4.57 -33.51 -17.88
N ALA A 86 4.15 -33.10 -19.09
CA ALA A 86 4.97 -33.25 -20.28
C ALA A 86 6.15 -32.26 -20.26
N PRO A 87 7.37 -32.68 -20.62
CA PRO A 87 8.52 -31.78 -20.64
C PRO A 87 8.38 -30.77 -21.78
N VAL A 88 8.58 -29.48 -21.46
CA VAL A 88 8.61 -28.38 -22.43
C VAL A 88 9.81 -27.49 -22.11
N ALA A 89 10.67 -27.25 -23.10
CA ALA A 89 11.87 -26.43 -22.92
C ALA A 89 11.50 -25.02 -22.43
N GLY A 90 12.21 -24.53 -21.42
CA GLY A 90 11.98 -23.21 -20.82
C GLY A 90 10.80 -23.13 -19.83
N VAL A 91 10.02 -24.20 -19.65
CA VAL A 91 8.91 -24.26 -18.69
C VAL A 91 9.19 -25.24 -17.57
N THR A 92 9.04 -24.79 -16.33
CA THR A 92 9.27 -25.59 -15.12
C THR A 92 7.96 -25.97 -14.43
N PRO A 93 7.54 -27.25 -14.45
CA PRO A 93 6.39 -27.71 -13.68
C PRO A 93 6.74 -27.83 -12.19
N ILE A 94 5.80 -27.44 -11.34
CA ILE A 94 5.89 -27.58 -9.88
C ILE A 94 4.79 -28.53 -9.44
N LEU A 95 5.17 -29.74 -9.03
CA LEU A 95 4.22 -30.85 -8.90
C LEU A 95 3.99 -31.21 -7.44
N SER A 96 2.72 -31.28 -7.03
CA SER A 96 2.28 -31.82 -5.76
C SER A 96 1.37 -33.03 -5.95
N ARG A 97 1.72 -34.14 -5.30
CA ARG A 97 0.83 -35.32 -5.20
C ARG A 97 -0.17 -35.20 -4.05
N ALA A 98 -0.17 -34.12 -3.29
CA ALA A 98 -1.17 -33.88 -2.27
C ALA A 98 -1.59 -32.41 -2.21
N LEU A 99 -0.90 -31.58 -1.44
CA LEU A 99 -1.34 -30.22 -1.13
C LEU A 99 -0.64 -29.16 -1.99
N LEU A 100 -1.40 -28.18 -2.45
CA LEU A 100 -0.90 -27.00 -3.18
C LEU A 100 -1.52 -25.71 -2.63
N SER A 101 -0.68 -24.83 -2.09
CA SER A 101 -1.05 -23.46 -1.73
C SER A 101 -0.40 -22.48 -2.70
N THR A 102 -1.18 -21.51 -3.18
CA THR A 102 -0.70 -20.56 -4.20
C THR A 102 -0.92 -19.10 -3.81
N ALA A 103 0.12 -18.29 -3.97
CA ALA A 103 0.12 -16.82 -3.91
C ALA A 103 1.12 -16.23 -4.93
N ALA A 104 0.82 -16.33 -6.21
CA ALA A 104 1.62 -15.78 -7.30
C ALA A 104 1.20 -14.35 -7.75
N ALA A 105 0.45 -13.63 -6.90
CA ALA A 105 0.13 -12.21 -7.11
C ALA A 105 0.09 -11.47 -5.75
N TYR A 106 0.52 -10.20 -5.76
CA TYR A 106 0.56 -9.32 -4.59
C TYR A 106 -0.82 -9.14 -3.94
N GLY A 107 -0.85 -9.04 -2.60
CA GLY A 107 -2.06 -8.88 -1.80
C GLY A 107 -2.87 -10.16 -1.54
N SER A 108 -2.24 -11.33 -1.67
CA SER A 108 -2.91 -12.62 -1.45
C SER A 108 -2.94 -13.00 0.04
N ASP A 109 -4.15 -13.16 0.59
CA ASP A 109 -4.38 -13.74 1.93
C ASP A 109 -4.43 -15.29 1.91
N ALA A 110 -3.74 -15.91 0.96
CA ALA A 110 -3.65 -17.37 0.86
C ALA A 110 -3.03 -17.95 2.13
N GLN A 111 -3.66 -18.98 2.71
CA GLN A 111 -3.09 -19.72 3.84
C GLN A 111 -3.66 -21.13 3.93
N MET A 112 -2.89 -22.04 4.51
CA MET A 112 -3.31 -23.43 4.71
C MET A 112 -2.77 -23.99 6.03
N GLY A 113 -3.67 -24.53 6.85
CA GLY A 113 -3.35 -25.19 8.10
C GLY A 113 -3.59 -26.68 7.97
N VAL A 114 -2.56 -27.49 8.16
CA VAL A 114 -2.55 -28.94 8.00
C VAL A 114 -2.23 -29.58 9.34
N ALA A 115 -3.08 -30.48 9.83
CA ALA A 115 -2.81 -31.18 11.08
C ALA A 115 -3.26 -32.63 11.07
N ASN A 116 -2.45 -33.49 11.68
CA ASN A 116 -2.73 -34.92 11.84
C ASN A 116 -2.96 -35.64 10.49
N CYS A 117 -2.25 -35.28 9.43
CA CYS A 117 -2.44 -35.87 8.11
C CYS A 117 -1.42 -36.99 7.83
N THR A 118 -1.77 -37.93 6.97
CA THR A 118 -0.90 -39.03 6.55
C THR A 118 -0.65 -38.95 5.04
N PHE A 119 0.62 -38.89 4.63
CA PHE A 119 1.08 -38.85 3.25
C PHE A 119 1.88 -40.11 2.93
N ALA A 120 1.34 -40.96 2.06
CA ALA A 120 1.88 -42.29 1.77
C ALA A 120 1.92 -42.60 0.27
N GLY A 121 2.73 -43.59 -0.09
CA GLY A 121 2.86 -44.10 -1.45
C GLY A 121 4.13 -43.63 -2.17
N PRO A 122 4.35 -44.07 -3.42
CA PRO A 122 5.52 -43.68 -4.21
C PRO A 122 5.42 -42.23 -4.70
N ALA A 123 6.56 -41.58 -4.90
CA ALA A 123 6.64 -40.27 -5.57
C ALA A 123 7.61 -40.34 -6.75
N ALA A 124 7.31 -39.59 -7.80
CA ALA A 124 8.26 -39.36 -8.89
C ALA A 124 9.33 -38.34 -8.45
N ALA A 125 10.47 -38.32 -9.15
CA ALA A 125 11.44 -37.23 -9.01
C ALA A 125 10.73 -35.87 -9.22
N GLU A 126 11.14 -34.84 -8.47
CA GLU A 126 10.60 -33.48 -8.55
C GLU A 126 9.07 -33.32 -8.28
N CYS A 127 8.46 -34.30 -7.61
CA CYS A 127 7.06 -34.26 -7.17
C CYS A 127 6.96 -34.36 -5.65
N TYR A 128 6.26 -33.40 -5.02
CA TYR A 128 6.28 -33.17 -3.56
C TYR A 128 4.92 -33.49 -2.91
N ASP A 129 4.87 -33.59 -1.58
CA ASP A 129 3.62 -33.78 -0.83
C ASP A 129 2.92 -32.45 -0.53
N VAL A 130 3.67 -31.40 -0.17
CA VAL A 130 3.11 -30.07 0.10
C VAL A 130 3.91 -29.04 -0.68
N VAL A 131 3.20 -28.24 -1.48
CA VAL A 131 3.81 -27.23 -2.34
C VAL A 131 3.24 -25.86 -2.01
N GLN A 132 4.13 -24.88 -1.92
CA GLN A 132 3.84 -23.46 -1.94
C GLN A 132 4.32 -22.89 -3.28
N PHE A 133 3.42 -22.25 -4.03
CA PHE A 133 3.71 -21.66 -5.33
C PHE A 133 3.48 -20.15 -5.32
N GLY A 134 4.43 -19.39 -5.87
CA GLY A 134 4.44 -17.92 -5.87
C GLY A 134 5.01 -17.31 -4.58
N ASP A 135 5.54 -16.09 -4.67
CA ASP A 135 6.37 -15.50 -3.62
C ASP A 135 5.56 -14.63 -2.63
N PHE A 136 4.30 -14.31 -2.95
CA PHE A 136 3.48 -13.32 -2.23
C PHE A 136 2.66 -13.89 -1.07
N HIS A 137 3.10 -14.97 -0.43
CA HIS A 137 2.40 -15.50 0.75
C HIS A 137 2.59 -14.52 1.91
N SER A 138 1.47 -14.01 2.45
CA SER A 138 1.47 -13.05 3.58
C SER A 138 1.14 -13.70 4.92
N TYR A 139 0.80 -14.99 4.91
CA TYR A 139 0.38 -15.74 6.09
C TYR A 139 0.96 -17.17 6.05
N PRO A 140 1.15 -17.79 7.23
CA PRO A 140 1.85 -19.07 7.30
C PRO A 140 1.02 -20.24 6.76
N LEU A 141 1.68 -21.11 6.00
CA LEU A 141 1.29 -22.49 5.79
C LEU A 141 1.88 -23.33 6.94
N THR A 142 1.01 -23.88 7.80
CA THR A 142 1.44 -24.64 8.98
C THR A 142 1.13 -26.12 8.83
N VAL A 143 2.11 -27.00 9.03
CA VAL A 143 1.96 -28.47 9.02
C VAL A 143 2.31 -29.05 10.38
N LEU A 144 1.34 -29.72 11.01
CA LEU A 144 1.44 -30.24 12.38
C LEU A 144 1.18 -31.75 12.42
N ASN A 145 1.87 -32.47 13.31
CA ASN A 145 1.52 -33.83 13.72
C ASN A 145 1.33 -34.83 12.57
N SER A 146 2.01 -34.65 11.43
CA SER A 146 1.73 -35.39 10.20
C SER A 146 2.80 -36.44 9.89
N LEU A 147 2.45 -37.44 9.09
CA LEU A 147 3.32 -38.56 8.69
C LEU A 147 3.63 -38.49 7.20
N PHE A 148 4.91 -38.61 6.82
CA PHE A 148 5.36 -38.64 5.43
C PHE A 148 6.24 -39.86 5.19
N THR A 149 5.79 -40.79 4.32
CA THR A 149 6.39 -42.14 4.14
C THR A 149 6.87 -42.38 2.70
N ARG A 150 7.39 -41.34 2.05
CA ARG A 150 7.71 -41.33 0.62
C ARG A 150 8.66 -42.49 0.21
N ALA A 151 8.53 -42.99 -1.02
CA ALA A 151 9.45 -43.95 -1.61
C ALA A 151 9.96 -43.42 -2.96
N GLY A 152 11.28 -43.35 -3.14
CA GLY A 152 11.96 -42.82 -4.35
C GLY A 152 13.38 -42.30 -4.06
N GLU A 153 14.07 -41.78 -5.08
CA GLU A 153 15.45 -41.23 -5.00
C GLU A 153 15.55 -39.85 -4.32
N ASP A 154 14.41 -39.23 -4.01
CA ASP A 154 14.30 -37.90 -3.42
C ASP A 154 13.29 -37.95 -2.28
N CYS A 155 13.69 -37.61 -1.05
CA CYS A 155 12.85 -37.78 0.15
C CYS A 155 12.20 -36.48 0.64
N GLU A 156 12.53 -35.33 0.05
CA GLU A 156 11.99 -34.02 0.42
C GLU A 156 10.46 -33.94 0.16
N PRO A 157 9.60 -33.85 1.19
CA PRO A 157 8.15 -33.75 0.98
C PRO A 157 7.68 -32.34 0.60
N PHE A 158 8.52 -31.31 0.71
CA PHE A 158 8.12 -29.92 0.58
C PHE A 158 8.79 -29.19 -0.58
N ARG A 159 8.03 -28.30 -1.23
CA ARG A 159 8.61 -27.27 -2.11
C ARG A 159 8.03 -25.93 -1.75
N VAL A 160 8.90 -25.01 -1.38
CA VAL A 160 8.53 -23.76 -0.70
C VAL A 160 9.08 -22.56 -1.47
N ALA A 161 8.19 -21.64 -1.84
CA ALA A 161 8.56 -20.41 -2.53
C ALA A 161 8.93 -19.27 -1.56
N ASN A 162 8.24 -19.18 -0.41
CA ASN A 162 8.51 -18.18 0.64
C ASN A 162 8.71 -18.89 2.00
N PRO A 163 9.97 -19.19 2.39
CA PRO A 163 10.29 -19.99 3.56
C PRO A 163 9.86 -19.39 4.90
N GLU A 164 9.82 -18.06 5.02
CA GLU A 164 9.40 -17.37 6.26
C GLU A 164 7.93 -17.65 6.63
N GLN A 165 7.13 -18.08 5.66
CA GLN A 165 5.71 -18.38 5.80
C GLN A 165 5.42 -19.89 5.76
N PHE A 166 6.40 -20.75 6.00
CA PHE A 166 6.20 -22.20 5.99
C PHE A 166 6.71 -22.86 7.27
N ILE A 167 5.78 -23.42 8.06
CA ILE A 167 6.04 -23.89 9.42
C ILE A 167 5.74 -25.39 9.50
N VAL A 168 6.69 -26.19 10.00
CA VAL A 168 6.49 -27.63 10.23
C VAL A 168 6.78 -27.97 11.69
N ARG A 169 5.86 -28.67 12.36
CA ARG A 169 6.03 -29.07 13.77
C ARG A 169 5.59 -30.50 14.02
N ASP A 170 6.37 -31.20 14.83
CA ASP A 170 6.01 -32.49 15.41
C ASP A 170 5.58 -33.53 14.34
N CYS A 171 6.31 -33.60 13.22
CA CYS A 171 6.00 -34.52 12.11
C CYS A 171 7.02 -35.67 12.05
N ASN A 172 6.57 -36.86 11.62
CA ASN A 172 7.48 -37.91 11.16
C ASN A 172 7.67 -37.77 9.67
N ILE A 173 8.91 -37.50 9.26
CA ILE A 173 9.26 -37.29 7.86
C ILE A 173 10.43 -38.21 7.56
N LYS A 174 10.12 -39.27 6.80
CA LYS A 174 11.11 -40.28 6.42
C LYS A 174 12.40 -39.64 5.90
N ASP A 175 13.52 -40.09 6.45
CA ASP A 175 14.89 -39.74 6.05
C ASP A 175 15.26 -38.25 6.21
N MET A 176 14.38 -37.42 6.79
CA MET A 176 14.66 -36.01 7.08
C MET A 176 15.39 -35.84 8.42
N HIS A 177 16.62 -36.35 8.47
CA HIS A 177 17.47 -36.30 9.66
C HIS A 177 17.89 -34.89 10.05
N TYR A 178 18.05 -34.03 9.04
CA TYR A 178 18.49 -32.66 9.20
C TYR A 178 17.51 -31.80 8.40
N PRO A 179 16.54 -31.15 9.07
CA PRO A 179 15.68 -30.21 8.39
C PRO A 179 16.52 -29.10 7.75
N PRO A 180 16.15 -28.64 6.55
CA PRO A 180 16.81 -27.54 5.90
C PRO A 180 16.94 -26.29 6.76
N SER A 181 18.03 -25.54 6.61
CA SER A 181 18.16 -24.25 7.31
C SER A 181 17.12 -23.22 6.87
N TRP A 182 16.57 -23.36 5.66
CA TRP A 182 15.47 -22.52 5.18
C TRP A 182 14.12 -22.93 5.77
N LEU A 183 13.98 -24.15 6.30
CA LEU A 183 12.72 -24.67 6.80
C LEU A 183 12.57 -24.34 8.29
N ASP A 184 11.54 -23.57 8.64
CA ASP A 184 11.14 -23.43 10.04
C ASP A 184 10.50 -24.75 10.53
N ALA A 185 11.34 -25.64 11.06
CA ALA A 185 10.95 -26.97 11.53
C ALA A 185 11.38 -27.23 12.99
N ALA A 186 10.50 -27.86 13.78
CA ALA A 186 10.84 -28.35 15.12
C ALA A 186 10.09 -29.65 15.44
N GLY A 187 10.67 -30.50 16.30
CA GLY A 187 10.04 -31.77 16.70
C GLY A 187 9.96 -32.82 15.58
N ILE A 188 10.80 -32.70 14.55
CA ILE A 188 10.84 -33.64 13.41
C ILE A 188 11.46 -34.96 13.86
N GLU A 189 10.82 -36.06 13.49
CA GLU A 189 11.37 -37.40 13.65
C GLU A 189 11.65 -38.01 12.27
N PRO A 190 12.90 -38.44 11.98
CA PRO A 190 13.29 -38.90 10.65
C PRO A 190 12.88 -40.34 10.34
N ASP A 191 12.44 -41.10 11.36
CA ASP A 191 12.14 -42.51 11.21
C ASP A 191 10.93 -42.71 10.28
N ASP A 192 11.09 -43.55 9.23
CA ASP A 192 10.00 -43.94 8.32
C ASP A 192 8.89 -44.63 9.14
N PRO A 193 7.67 -44.08 9.23
CA PRO A 193 6.62 -44.69 10.03
C PRO A 193 6.03 -45.87 9.27
N PRO A 194 6.22 -47.12 9.75
CA PRO A 194 5.63 -48.26 9.07
C PRO A 194 4.10 -48.22 9.25
N LEU A 195 3.39 -48.29 8.12
CA LEU A 195 1.94 -48.11 8.06
C LEU A 195 1.23 -49.39 7.61
N ALA A 196 0.11 -49.71 8.25
CA ALA A 196 -0.83 -50.74 7.80
C ALA A 196 -2.20 -50.14 7.50
N PRO A 197 -2.96 -50.72 6.56
CA PRO A 197 -4.38 -50.42 6.40
C PRO A 197 -5.14 -50.69 7.72
N LEU A 198 -6.08 -49.81 8.07
CA LEU A 198 -7.02 -50.06 9.16
C LEU A 198 -8.04 -51.14 8.73
N ALA A 199 -8.14 -52.22 9.49
CA ALA A 199 -8.89 -53.43 9.11
C ALA A 199 -10.44 -53.32 9.17
N VAL A 200 -11.00 -52.18 9.60
CA VAL A 200 -12.42 -52.05 10.01
C VAL A 200 -13.24 -51.14 9.09
N LEU A 201 -12.90 -51.03 7.80
CA LEU A 201 -13.71 -50.24 6.88
C LEU A 201 -14.68 -51.13 6.06
N PRO A 202 -15.91 -50.67 5.77
CA PRO A 202 -16.86 -51.38 4.90
C PRO A 202 -16.25 -51.77 3.55
N PRO A 203 -16.68 -52.88 2.92
CA PRO A 203 -16.20 -53.28 1.59
C PRO A 203 -16.36 -52.14 0.57
N GLY A 204 -15.27 -51.76 -0.11
CA GLY A 204 -15.24 -50.64 -1.07
C GLY A 204 -14.71 -49.31 -0.53
N SER A 205 -14.38 -49.24 0.77
CA SER A 205 -13.73 -48.06 1.36
C SER A 205 -12.24 -48.02 1.03
N VAL A 206 -11.69 -46.82 0.80
CA VAL A 206 -10.24 -46.62 0.63
C VAL A 206 -9.57 -46.61 2.00
N PRO A 207 -8.45 -47.33 2.19
CA PRO A 207 -7.84 -47.54 3.49
C PRO A 207 -7.24 -46.25 4.08
N VAL A 208 -7.72 -45.85 5.26
CA VAL A 208 -6.96 -44.98 6.16
C VAL A 208 -5.83 -45.82 6.78
N ARG A 209 -4.65 -45.24 6.99
CA ARG A 209 -3.47 -45.95 7.49
C ARG A 209 -3.24 -45.70 8.98
N GLN A 210 -2.94 -46.76 9.71
CA GLN A 210 -2.54 -46.75 11.12
C GLN A 210 -1.06 -47.14 11.25
N VAL A 211 -0.40 -46.60 12.26
CA VAL A 211 1.01 -46.87 12.56
C VAL A 211 1.17 -48.30 13.13
N THR A 212 2.19 -49.03 12.69
CA THR A 212 2.42 -50.42 13.09
C THR A 212 3.52 -50.61 14.14
N VAL A 213 4.33 -49.57 14.39
CA VAL A 213 5.42 -49.57 15.36
C VAL A 213 5.40 -48.27 16.16
N ARG A 214 5.58 -48.36 17.47
CA ARG A 214 5.65 -47.19 18.35
C ARG A 214 7.02 -46.50 18.21
N LEU A 215 7.15 -45.64 17.21
CA LEU A 215 8.37 -44.87 16.97
C LEU A 215 8.62 -43.82 18.07
N PRO A 216 9.89 -43.40 18.26
CA PRO A 216 10.20 -42.18 19.01
C PRO A 216 9.33 -41.00 18.57
N GLY A 217 8.87 -40.23 19.55
CA GLY A 217 8.10 -39.01 19.30
C GLY A 217 6.70 -39.20 18.71
N ILE A 218 6.23 -40.43 18.44
CA ILE A 218 4.98 -40.68 17.72
C ILE A 218 3.72 -40.12 18.42
N ARG A 219 3.80 -39.91 19.75
CA ARG A 219 2.77 -39.25 20.59
C ARG A 219 3.22 -37.93 21.21
N ASP A 220 4.43 -37.47 20.88
CA ASP A 220 4.96 -36.19 21.28
C ASP A 220 4.57 -35.15 20.23
N THR A 221 3.42 -34.52 20.45
CA THR A 221 2.70 -33.74 19.42
C THR A 221 2.15 -32.42 19.96
N ALA A 222 1.90 -31.49 19.06
CA ALA A 222 1.11 -30.29 19.32
C ALA A 222 -0.35 -30.65 19.65
N ASP A 223 -0.96 -29.90 20.57
CA ASP A 223 -2.38 -30.02 20.85
C ASP A 223 -3.19 -29.25 19.80
N ILE A 224 -4.18 -29.90 19.19
CA ILE A 224 -5.08 -29.27 18.22
C ILE A 224 -6.50 -29.22 18.78
N ALA A 225 -7.10 -28.02 18.77
CA ALA A 225 -8.42 -27.78 19.32
C ALA A 225 -9.28 -26.87 18.43
N THR A 226 -10.58 -26.90 18.68
CA THR A 226 -11.51 -25.90 18.11
C THR A 226 -11.23 -24.51 18.70
N ASN A 227 -11.19 -23.49 17.83
CA ASN A 227 -11.00 -22.06 18.17
C ASN A 227 -12.25 -21.22 17.96
N HIS A 228 -13.23 -21.64 17.15
CA HIS A 228 -14.53 -20.97 17.12
C HIS A 228 -15.59 -21.95 16.63
N PRO A 229 -16.23 -22.73 17.53
CA PRO A 229 -17.14 -23.81 17.14
C PRO A 229 -18.44 -23.31 16.48
N ALA A 230 -18.79 -22.03 16.67
CA ALA A 230 -20.02 -21.42 16.16
C ALA A 230 -19.89 -20.73 14.78
N VAL A 231 -18.68 -20.67 14.19
CA VAL A 231 -18.47 -20.13 12.83
C VAL A 231 -18.51 -21.28 11.83
N PHE A 232 -19.05 -21.05 10.64
CA PHE A 232 -19.10 -22.06 9.57
C PHE A 232 -18.25 -21.62 8.36
N PRO A 233 -17.20 -22.38 7.97
CA PRO A 233 -16.68 -23.57 8.65
C PRO A 233 -15.99 -23.24 9.99
N PRO A 234 -15.92 -24.19 10.95
CA PRO A 234 -15.23 -23.98 12.22
C PRO A 234 -13.76 -23.62 12.03
N LEU A 235 -13.24 -22.80 12.96
CA LEU A 235 -11.84 -22.44 13.02
C LEU A 235 -11.10 -23.21 14.12
N PHE A 236 -9.79 -23.36 13.96
CA PHE A 236 -8.96 -24.20 14.81
C PHE A 236 -7.76 -23.42 15.37
N ARG A 237 -7.22 -23.92 16.47
CA ARG A 237 -6.02 -23.42 17.14
C ARG A 237 -5.15 -24.58 17.55
N TYR A 238 -3.87 -24.29 17.73
CA TYR A 238 -2.91 -25.24 18.25
C TYR A 238 -2.04 -24.64 19.34
N ARG A 239 -1.42 -25.48 20.14
CA ARG A 239 -0.30 -25.11 21.00
C ARG A 239 0.77 -26.17 20.90
N LEU A 240 2.03 -25.74 20.90
CA LEU A 240 3.17 -26.64 20.83
C LEU A 240 3.33 -27.41 22.15
N ARG A 241 3.97 -28.57 22.08
CA ARG A 241 4.30 -29.37 23.27
C ARG A 241 5.04 -28.52 24.31
N GLY A 242 4.60 -28.60 25.57
CA GLY A 242 5.19 -27.85 26.68
C GLY A 242 4.84 -26.36 26.72
N SER A 243 4.14 -25.83 25.71
CA SER A 243 3.66 -24.45 25.69
C SER A 243 2.26 -24.34 26.30
N SER A 244 2.01 -23.25 27.04
CA SER A 244 0.65 -22.86 27.44
C SER A 244 -0.05 -21.96 26.41
N THR A 245 0.69 -21.48 25.41
CA THR A 245 0.22 -20.46 24.46
C THR A 245 -0.47 -21.09 23.26
N TRP A 246 -1.72 -20.72 23.04
CA TRP A 246 -2.49 -21.09 21.86
C TRP A 246 -2.28 -20.11 20.72
N VAL A 247 -2.27 -20.62 19.49
CA VAL A 247 -2.12 -19.85 18.26
C VAL A 247 -3.21 -20.28 17.28
N PRO A 248 -3.84 -19.35 16.53
CA PRO A 248 -4.76 -19.71 15.46
C PRO A 248 -4.05 -20.57 14.40
N LEU A 249 -4.70 -21.63 13.93
CA LEU A 249 -4.19 -22.45 12.83
C LEU A 249 -4.27 -21.72 11.47
N LEU A 250 -5.15 -20.71 11.39
CA LEU A 250 -5.45 -19.93 10.19
C LEU A 250 -5.54 -18.42 10.54
N PRO A 251 -4.41 -17.75 10.81
CA PRO A 251 -4.39 -16.37 11.32
C PRO A 251 -5.11 -15.34 10.45
N ALA A 252 -5.11 -15.46 9.11
CA ALA A 252 -5.84 -14.55 8.23
C ALA A 252 -7.38 -14.70 8.34
N ALA A 253 -7.85 -15.88 8.77
CA ALA A 253 -9.28 -16.14 8.95
C ALA A 253 -9.76 -15.66 10.32
N ASN A 254 -8.87 -15.65 11.32
CA ASN A 254 -9.13 -15.13 12.65
C ASN A 254 -7.80 -14.87 13.38
N SER A 255 -7.48 -13.60 13.60
CA SER A 255 -6.29 -13.17 14.34
C SER A 255 -6.42 -13.33 15.86
N GLY A 256 -7.63 -13.62 16.36
CA GLY A 256 -7.92 -13.79 17.78
C GLY A 256 -8.18 -15.25 18.21
N LEU A 257 -7.90 -15.53 19.47
CA LEU A 257 -8.39 -16.73 20.14
C LEU A 257 -9.79 -16.45 20.69
N ASP A 258 -10.74 -17.36 20.48
CA ASP A 258 -12.00 -17.25 21.22
C ASP A 258 -11.78 -17.56 22.71
N GLY A 259 -12.61 -16.96 23.57
CA GLY A 259 -12.62 -17.27 25.00
C GLY A 259 -13.22 -18.64 25.34
N SER A 260 -13.53 -19.47 24.33
CA SER A 260 -14.13 -20.79 24.57
C SER A 260 -13.08 -21.76 25.11
N THR A 261 -13.52 -22.73 25.93
CA THR A 261 -12.63 -23.78 26.43
C THR A 261 -12.15 -24.66 25.26
N PRO A 262 -10.82 -24.79 25.02
CA PRO A 262 -10.29 -25.64 23.97
C PRO A 262 -10.74 -27.09 24.12
N ARG A 263 -11.27 -27.69 23.04
CA ARG A 263 -11.64 -29.10 23.01
C ARG A 263 -10.80 -29.84 21.96
N PRO A 264 -10.22 -31.01 22.31
CA PRO A 264 -9.43 -31.79 21.37
C PRO A 264 -10.28 -32.27 20.20
N ILE A 265 -9.70 -32.26 19.00
CA ILE A 265 -10.35 -32.82 17.80
C ILE A 265 -10.18 -34.35 17.76
N PRO A 266 -11.22 -35.12 17.37
CA PRO A 266 -11.09 -36.56 17.19
C PRO A 266 -10.21 -36.90 15.97
N ASP A 267 -9.87 -38.18 15.80
CA ASP A 267 -9.19 -38.69 14.61
C ASP A 267 -10.14 -38.87 13.40
N ALA A 268 -9.62 -39.34 12.27
CA ALA A 268 -10.40 -39.56 11.04
C ALA A 268 -11.54 -40.58 11.19
N CYS A 269 -11.48 -41.45 12.20
CA CYS A 269 -12.47 -42.48 12.49
C CYS A 269 -13.41 -42.09 13.64
N GLY A 270 -13.27 -40.88 14.19
CA GLY A 270 -14.07 -40.39 15.31
C GLY A 270 -13.57 -40.84 16.69
N ASN A 271 -12.41 -41.50 16.79
CA ASN A 271 -11.82 -41.83 18.08
C ASN A 271 -11.34 -40.56 18.79
N GLY A 272 -11.57 -40.49 20.10
CA GLY A 272 -11.14 -39.36 20.91
C GLY A 272 -9.61 -39.24 20.98
N ARG A 273 -9.13 -38.00 20.97
CA ARG A 273 -7.73 -37.66 21.27
C ARG A 273 -7.66 -36.92 22.60
N ALA A 274 -6.58 -37.12 23.34
CA ALA A 274 -6.29 -36.41 24.57
C ALA A 274 -5.10 -35.47 24.36
N PHE A 275 -5.16 -34.28 24.98
CA PHE A 275 -4.06 -33.33 24.93
C PHE A 275 -2.76 -33.96 25.45
N GLY A 276 -1.66 -33.69 24.76
CA GLY A 276 -0.33 -34.23 25.04
C GLY A 276 -0.10 -35.67 24.59
N SER A 277 -1.05 -36.30 23.89
CA SER A 277 -0.93 -37.71 23.46
C SER A 277 -1.59 -38.00 22.10
N TYR A 278 -1.50 -37.08 21.13
CA TYR A 278 -2.04 -37.33 19.81
C TYR A 278 -1.08 -38.26 19.07
N THR A 279 -1.55 -39.35 18.50
CA THR A 279 -0.71 -40.13 17.57
C THR A 279 -0.59 -39.34 16.27
N ARG A 280 0.63 -39.09 15.80
CA ARG A 280 0.87 -38.41 14.52
C ARG A 280 0.15 -39.14 13.37
N GLY A 281 -0.39 -38.39 12.42
CA GLY A 281 -1.18 -38.90 11.31
C GLY A 281 -2.69 -39.00 11.59
N ALA A 282 -3.43 -39.50 10.59
CA ALA A 282 -4.89 -39.41 10.54
C ALA A 282 -5.63 -40.26 11.59
N VAL A 283 -4.98 -41.30 12.14
CA VAL A 283 -5.59 -42.29 13.03
C VAL A 283 -4.92 -42.25 14.40
N GLN A 284 -5.73 -42.21 15.46
CA GLN A 284 -5.24 -42.18 16.84
C GLN A 284 -4.72 -43.54 17.32
N PRO A 285 -5.48 -44.66 17.21
CA PRO A 285 -4.97 -45.96 17.63
C PRO A 285 -3.90 -46.48 16.66
N MET A 286 -2.82 -47.03 17.21
CA MET A 286 -1.87 -47.87 16.46
C MET A 286 -2.44 -49.29 16.32
N VAL A 287 -1.77 -50.15 15.54
CA VAL A 287 -2.14 -51.58 15.50
C VAL A 287 -2.09 -52.19 16.91
N PRO A 288 -2.97 -53.16 17.26
CA PRO A 288 -3.02 -53.71 18.61
C PRO A 288 -1.69 -54.23 19.16
N ALA A 289 -0.85 -54.81 18.30
CA ALA A 289 0.49 -55.27 18.67
C ALA A 289 1.40 -54.12 19.11
N ALA A 290 1.31 -52.93 18.50
CA ALA A 290 2.12 -51.77 18.86
C ALA A 290 1.62 -51.06 20.14
N GLU A 291 0.34 -51.18 20.45
CA GLU A 291 -0.22 -50.65 21.71
C GLU A 291 0.20 -51.50 22.92
N THR A 292 0.40 -52.81 22.73
CA THR A 292 0.64 -53.77 23.83
C THR A 292 2.07 -54.30 23.90
N GLY A 293 2.81 -54.28 22.80
CA GLY A 293 4.21 -54.71 22.73
C GLY A 293 5.21 -53.56 22.94
N VAL A 294 6.46 -53.85 22.56
CA VAL A 294 7.60 -52.93 22.59
C VAL A 294 8.18 -52.73 21.19
N ALA A 295 8.78 -51.57 20.93
CA ALA A 295 9.39 -51.21 19.66
C ALA A 295 10.91 -51.38 19.68
N LEU A 296 11.49 -51.89 18.59
CA LEU A 296 12.90 -51.71 18.26
C LEU A 296 12.98 -50.76 17.07
N VAL A 297 13.72 -49.67 17.22
CA VAL A 297 14.01 -48.69 16.17
C VAL A 297 15.52 -48.59 15.96
N LEU A 298 15.93 -48.54 14.69
CA LEU A 298 17.31 -48.56 14.25
C LEU A 298 17.59 -47.33 13.38
N ARG A 299 18.67 -46.60 13.67
CA ARG A 299 19.11 -45.44 12.89
C ARG A 299 20.54 -45.64 12.39
N ALA A 300 20.87 -45.16 11.20
CA ALA A 300 22.25 -45.10 10.71
C ALA A 300 22.94 -43.81 11.20
N ALA A 301 24.24 -43.89 11.50
CA ALA A 301 25.06 -42.74 11.88
C ALA A 301 26.44 -42.81 11.18
N PRO A 302 26.77 -41.88 10.26
CA PRO A 302 25.88 -40.87 9.68
C PRO A 302 24.72 -41.53 8.89
N PRO A 303 23.60 -40.82 8.63
CA PRO A 303 22.45 -41.38 7.91
C PRO A 303 22.78 -41.99 6.54
N SER A 304 23.75 -41.42 5.82
CA SER A 304 24.25 -41.91 4.53
C SER A 304 25.17 -43.14 4.64
N GLY A 305 25.57 -43.53 5.85
CA GLY A 305 26.58 -44.56 6.08
C GLY A 305 26.15 -45.99 5.74
N GLY A 306 24.85 -46.26 5.64
CA GLY A 306 24.34 -47.58 5.30
C GLY A 306 22.84 -47.75 5.51
N THR A 307 22.33 -48.94 5.16
CA THR A 307 20.91 -49.33 5.24
C THR A 307 20.73 -50.60 6.08
N PHE A 308 19.50 -51.11 6.16
CA PHE A 308 19.16 -52.30 6.96
C PHE A 308 18.52 -53.39 6.10
N SER A 309 18.78 -54.66 6.42
CA SER A 309 18.12 -55.80 5.75
C SER A 309 16.60 -55.77 5.95
N THR A 310 15.84 -55.92 4.87
CA THR A 310 14.37 -55.97 4.88
C THR A 310 13.86 -57.35 4.45
N PRO A 311 12.83 -57.92 5.11
CA PRO A 311 12.19 -57.51 6.38
C PRO A 311 13.04 -57.86 7.62
N PRO A 312 12.92 -57.16 8.78
CA PRO A 312 11.92 -56.13 9.10
C PRO A 312 12.35 -54.68 8.82
N GLY A 313 13.60 -54.42 8.42
CA GLY A 313 14.10 -53.07 8.14
C GLY A 313 14.52 -52.30 9.39
N HIS A 314 14.25 -50.99 9.42
CA HIS A 314 14.70 -50.08 10.49
C HIS A 314 13.83 -50.12 11.74
N ALA A 315 12.62 -50.66 11.70
CA ALA A 315 11.71 -50.67 12.84
C ALA A 315 10.86 -51.94 12.91
N GLN A 316 10.61 -52.45 14.13
CA GLN A 316 9.72 -53.60 14.35
C GLN A 316 9.01 -53.52 15.71
N THR A 317 7.81 -54.09 15.75
CA THR A 317 7.06 -54.32 16.99
C THR A 317 7.29 -55.75 17.47
N VAL A 318 7.60 -55.91 18.75
CA VAL A 318 7.95 -57.18 19.38
C VAL A 318 7.07 -57.36 20.61
N ALA A 319 6.59 -58.57 20.85
CA ALA A 319 5.90 -58.87 22.10
C ALA A 319 6.87 -58.68 23.27
N THR A 320 6.41 -58.12 24.39
CA THR A 320 7.26 -57.85 25.55
C THR A 320 8.01 -59.11 26.00
N ASN A 321 9.32 -59.01 26.14
CA ASN A 321 10.27 -60.10 26.46
C ASN A 321 10.41 -61.20 25.39
N ALA A 322 9.95 -60.99 24.15
CA ALA A 322 10.19 -61.90 23.03
C ALA A 322 11.47 -61.53 22.24
N ALA A 323 11.93 -62.47 21.41
CA ALA A 323 13.06 -62.26 20.52
C ALA A 323 12.69 -61.34 19.34
N ILE A 324 13.63 -60.52 18.91
CA ILE A 324 13.48 -59.69 17.70
C ILE A 324 13.62 -60.56 16.45
N THR A 325 13.07 -60.10 15.32
CA THR A 325 13.52 -60.60 14.01
C THR A 325 14.90 -60.00 13.73
N PRO A 326 15.95 -60.80 13.44
CA PRO A 326 17.30 -60.28 13.24
C PRO A 326 17.37 -59.24 12.11
N VAL A 327 18.20 -58.21 12.30
CA VAL A 327 18.43 -57.15 11.30
C VAL A 327 19.92 -57.02 11.05
N THR A 328 20.33 -56.96 9.78
CA THR A 328 21.73 -56.76 9.39
C THR A 328 21.95 -55.33 8.91
N ALA A 329 22.95 -54.65 9.46
CA ALA A 329 23.44 -53.37 8.96
C ALA A 329 24.24 -53.58 7.67
N LEU A 330 23.90 -52.84 6.62
CA LEU A 330 24.46 -52.93 5.28
C LEU A 330 25.21 -51.61 4.98
N PRO A 331 26.54 -51.55 5.09
CA PRO A 331 27.29 -50.33 4.80
C PRO A 331 27.10 -49.85 3.36
N ALA A 332 27.11 -48.53 3.17
CA ALA A 332 27.24 -47.92 1.85
C ALA A 332 28.61 -48.25 1.21
N ALA A 333 28.75 -48.04 -0.10
CA ALA A 333 29.91 -48.49 -0.89
C ALA A 333 31.29 -48.06 -0.34
N ASN A 334 31.36 -46.93 0.38
CA ASN A 334 32.60 -46.39 0.97
C ASN A 334 32.55 -46.28 2.50
N ALA A 335 31.62 -46.98 3.14
CA ALA A 335 31.43 -46.95 4.59
C ALA A 335 31.77 -48.31 5.21
N SER A 336 32.16 -48.31 6.49
CA SER A 336 32.42 -49.54 7.25
C SER A 336 31.57 -49.59 8.51
N PHE A 337 30.89 -50.71 8.77
CA PHE A 337 30.11 -50.89 9.99
C PHE A 337 31.03 -50.98 11.22
N GLN A 338 30.74 -50.18 12.25
CA GLN A 338 31.54 -50.05 13.46
C GLN A 338 30.87 -50.64 14.72
N GLY A 339 29.59 -51.01 14.63
CA GLY A 339 28.82 -51.54 15.74
C GLY A 339 27.44 -50.90 15.92
N TRP A 340 26.61 -51.54 16.73
CA TRP A 340 25.34 -51.03 17.23
C TRP A 340 25.59 -50.34 18.57
N TYR A 341 25.09 -49.13 18.72
CA TYR A 341 25.27 -48.31 19.92
C TYR A 341 23.92 -47.86 20.46
N SER A 342 23.81 -47.70 21.78
CA SER A 342 22.70 -46.94 22.36
C SER A 342 22.80 -45.46 21.97
N THR A 343 21.74 -44.71 22.16
CA THR A 343 21.71 -43.25 21.95
C THR A 343 22.75 -42.49 22.79
N ASN A 344 23.16 -43.05 23.94
CA ASN A 344 24.21 -42.50 24.79
C ASN A 344 25.64 -42.89 24.34
N GLY A 345 25.77 -43.58 23.21
CA GLY A 345 27.05 -43.96 22.64
C GLY A 345 27.70 -45.22 23.24
N THR A 346 26.97 -45.99 24.05
CA THR A 346 27.47 -47.26 24.60
C THR A 346 27.33 -48.36 23.55
N LEU A 347 28.40 -49.12 23.30
CA LEU A 347 28.36 -50.26 22.38
C LEU A 347 27.39 -51.33 22.90
N TYR A 348 26.41 -51.69 22.07
CA TYR A 348 25.42 -52.74 22.31
C TYR A 348 25.87 -54.07 21.68
N SER A 349 26.31 -54.04 20.42
CA SER A 349 26.79 -55.22 19.70
C SER A 349 27.79 -54.84 18.61
N ALA A 350 28.88 -55.59 18.48
CA ALA A 350 29.85 -55.43 17.39
C ALA A 350 29.48 -56.23 16.13
N SER A 351 28.46 -57.10 16.20
CA SER A 351 28.03 -57.92 15.05
C SER A 351 27.17 -57.09 14.09
N ALA A 352 27.44 -57.18 12.78
CA ALA A 352 26.63 -56.53 11.75
C ALA A 352 25.17 -57.01 11.77
N THR A 353 24.94 -58.29 12.06
CA THR A 353 23.60 -58.82 12.33
C THR A 353 23.27 -58.66 13.82
N LEU A 354 22.28 -57.82 14.10
CA LEU A 354 21.70 -57.61 15.42
C LEU A 354 20.76 -58.76 15.79
N THR A 355 21.00 -59.36 16.96
CA THR A 355 20.12 -60.35 17.57
C THR A 355 19.85 -59.95 19.02
N ILE A 356 18.59 -60.04 19.45
CA ILE A 356 18.14 -59.75 20.82
C ILE A 356 17.12 -60.83 21.17
N ASN A 357 17.41 -61.63 22.21
CA ASN A 357 16.58 -62.80 22.57
C ASN A 357 15.36 -62.45 23.42
N ALA A 358 15.36 -61.29 24.08
CA ALA A 358 14.25 -60.78 24.88
C ALA A 358 14.30 -59.25 24.94
N LEU A 359 13.37 -58.57 24.28
CA LEU A 359 13.25 -57.11 24.31
C LEU A 359 12.24 -56.68 25.39
N GLY A 360 12.71 -56.04 26.46
CA GLY A 360 11.89 -55.69 27.62
C GLY A 360 11.17 -54.33 27.52
N GLU A 361 11.72 -53.40 26.74
CA GLU A 361 11.24 -52.02 26.62
C GLU A 361 11.49 -51.45 25.22
N ASP A 362 10.84 -50.33 24.91
CA ASP A 362 11.06 -49.60 23.66
C ASP A 362 12.53 -49.19 23.55
N THR A 363 13.21 -49.62 22.48
CA THR A 363 14.67 -49.50 22.34
C THR A 363 15.03 -48.83 21.02
N LEU A 364 15.88 -47.80 21.08
CA LEU A 364 16.49 -47.13 19.93
C LEU A 364 17.99 -47.42 19.89
N LEU A 365 18.47 -48.01 18.80
CA LEU A 365 19.90 -48.27 18.55
C LEU A 365 20.40 -47.55 17.30
N MET A 366 21.66 -47.13 17.34
CA MET A 366 22.37 -46.52 16.21
C MET A 366 23.38 -47.50 15.62
N ALA A 367 23.25 -47.84 14.35
CA ALA A 367 24.31 -48.46 13.56
C ALA A 367 25.33 -47.38 13.19
N ARG A 368 26.53 -47.44 13.76
CA ARG A 368 27.60 -46.52 13.40
C ARG A 368 28.36 -47.04 12.19
N PHE A 369 28.62 -46.14 11.26
CA PHE A 369 29.42 -46.37 10.08
C PHE A 369 30.57 -45.36 10.04
N GLY A 370 31.77 -45.82 9.74
CA GLY A 370 32.89 -44.94 9.44
C GLY A 370 32.81 -44.48 7.99
N THR A 371 32.71 -43.17 7.75
CA THR A 371 32.76 -42.54 6.42
C THR A 371 34.09 -41.79 6.22
N PRO A 372 34.51 -41.53 4.96
CA PRO A 372 35.69 -40.71 4.68
C PRO A 372 35.52 -39.26 5.18
N GLU A 373 36.62 -38.61 5.57
CA GLU A 373 36.61 -37.16 5.78
C GLU A 373 36.70 -36.42 4.43
N VAL A 374 35.93 -35.35 4.33
CA VAL A 374 35.94 -34.40 3.20
C VAL A 374 36.37 -33.03 3.68
N ALA A 375 37.12 -32.32 2.84
CA ALA A 375 37.56 -30.95 3.09
C ALA A 375 36.53 -29.95 2.56
N LEU A 376 35.98 -29.13 3.47
CA LEU A 376 35.12 -27.99 3.15
C LEU A 376 35.93 -26.71 3.19
N THR A 377 36.14 -26.09 2.04
CA THR A 377 36.89 -24.83 1.93
C THR A 377 35.92 -23.66 1.76
N PHE A 378 35.97 -22.70 2.67
CA PHE A 378 35.26 -21.43 2.54
C PHE A 378 36.26 -20.35 2.12
N ASP A 379 35.92 -19.60 1.09
CA ASP A 379 36.77 -18.56 0.50
C ASP A 379 36.03 -17.22 0.46
N LEU A 380 36.43 -16.30 1.34
CA LEU A 380 35.96 -14.91 1.36
C LEU A 380 36.64 -14.04 0.29
N GLY A 381 37.69 -14.52 -0.37
CA GLY A 381 38.47 -13.76 -1.33
C GLY A 381 39.01 -12.46 -0.73
N ILE A 382 38.64 -11.32 -1.33
CA ILE A 382 39.03 -9.99 -0.87
C ILE A 382 38.00 -9.35 0.07
N TYR A 383 36.91 -10.05 0.41
CA TYR A 383 35.74 -9.47 1.07
C TYR A 383 35.81 -9.54 2.60
N GLY A 384 36.83 -10.17 3.17
CA GLY A 384 36.99 -10.29 4.60
C GLY A 384 37.95 -11.40 5.01
N THR A 385 37.98 -11.67 6.31
CA THR A 385 38.82 -12.72 6.91
C THR A 385 38.04 -13.48 7.97
N PHE A 386 38.28 -14.80 8.06
CA PHE A 386 37.71 -15.63 9.11
C PHE A 386 38.36 -15.36 10.47
N ASP A 387 37.55 -15.30 11.52
CA ASP A 387 38.01 -14.97 12.86
C ASP A 387 38.94 -16.06 13.43
N ALA A 388 38.78 -17.30 12.95
CA ALA A 388 39.53 -18.46 13.43
C ALA A 388 41.01 -18.46 13.02
N ASN A 389 41.35 -17.92 11.84
CA ASN A 389 42.71 -17.99 11.30
C ASN A 389 43.23 -16.65 10.73
N GLY A 390 42.41 -15.60 10.72
CA GLY A 390 42.76 -14.29 10.14
C GLY A 390 43.02 -14.32 8.63
N SER A 391 42.59 -15.38 7.93
CA SER A 391 42.78 -15.60 6.50
C SER A 391 41.46 -15.45 5.75
N SER A 392 41.52 -15.16 4.45
CA SER A 392 40.35 -15.17 3.57
C SER A 392 39.87 -16.58 3.24
N VAL A 393 40.70 -17.60 3.45
CA VAL A 393 40.38 -19.00 3.19
C VAL A 393 40.45 -19.81 4.48
N LEU A 394 39.44 -20.63 4.73
CA LEU A 394 39.39 -21.57 5.84
C LEU A 394 38.88 -22.93 5.37
N THR A 395 39.67 -23.98 5.62
CA THR A 395 39.30 -25.36 5.31
C THR A 395 39.00 -26.12 6.61
N THR A 396 37.85 -26.79 6.64
CA THR A 396 37.41 -27.63 7.76
C THR A 396 37.16 -29.04 7.25
N ASN A 397 37.74 -30.05 7.90
CA ASN A 397 37.43 -31.44 7.57
C ASN A 397 36.21 -31.90 8.36
N VAL A 398 35.29 -32.57 7.66
CA VAL A 398 34.11 -33.18 8.25
C VAL A 398 33.88 -34.56 7.63
N PRO A 399 33.36 -35.55 8.37
CA PRO A 399 32.97 -36.81 7.76
C PRO A 399 31.86 -36.59 6.72
N SER A 400 31.93 -37.27 5.57
CA SER A 400 30.90 -37.11 4.55
C SER A 400 29.51 -37.51 5.07
N GLY A 401 28.48 -36.78 4.63
CA GLY A 401 27.09 -37.00 5.00
C GLY A 401 26.70 -36.61 6.44
N THR A 402 27.57 -35.91 7.19
CA THR A 402 27.18 -35.25 8.45
C THR A 402 26.50 -33.92 8.19
N VAL A 403 25.90 -33.31 9.23
CA VAL A 403 25.38 -31.93 9.16
C VAL A 403 26.46 -30.99 8.63
N PHE A 404 26.09 -30.12 7.68
CA PHE A 404 26.99 -29.08 7.21
C PHE A 404 27.31 -28.13 8.38
N PRO A 405 28.59 -27.88 8.70
CA PRO A 405 29.00 -27.20 9.93
C PRO A 405 28.62 -25.69 10.01
N GLY A 406 27.92 -25.16 9.00
CA GLY A 406 27.66 -23.73 8.83
C GLY A 406 28.90 -22.95 8.37
N VAL A 407 28.71 -21.68 8.02
CA VAL A 407 29.82 -20.79 7.67
C VAL A 407 30.56 -20.40 8.95
N PRO A 408 31.89 -20.59 9.03
CA PRO A 408 32.67 -20.12 10.16
C PRO A 408 32.56 -18.60 10.33
N ALA A 409 32.59 -18.11 11.58
CA ALA A 409 32.51 -16.68 11.87
C ALA A 409 33.62 -15.89 11.14
N PHE A 410 33.23 -14.76 10.56
CA PHE A 410 34.14 -13.91 9.80
C PHE A 410 33.82 -12.43 10.00
N THR A 411 34.85 -11.61 9.79
CA THR A 411 34.75 -10.16 9.73
C THR A 411 34.85 -9.72 8.27
N ALA A 412 33.79 -9.10 7.74
CA ALA A 412 33.80 -8.53 6.39
C ALA A 412 34.65 -7.25 6.33
N ASP A 413 35.35 -7.05 5.22
CA ASP A 413 36.02 -5.78 4.91
C ASP A 413 34.96 -4.70 4.68
N PRO A 414 35.03 -3.52 5.34
CA PRO A 414 34.05 -2.44 5.19
C PRO A 414 33.83 -1.94 3.75
N ALA A 415 34.76 -2.19 2.82
CA ALA A 415 34.63 -1.86 1.40
C ALA A 415 33.63 -2.76 0.64
N TRP A 416 33.15 -3.84 1.28
CA TRP A 416 32.30 -4.87 0.67
C TRP A 416 31.07 -5.21 1.53
N PHE A 417 29.98 -5.54 0.84
CA PHE A 417 28.76 -6.09 1.41
C PHE A 417 28.62 -7.52 0.88
N VAL A 418 28.75 -8.51 1.76
CA VAL A 418 28.64 -9.94 1.41
C VAL A 418 27.17 -10.31 1.28
N GLU A 419 26.78 -10.73 0.08
CA GLU A 419 25.40 -11.05 -0.29
C GLU A 419 25.08 -12.54 -0.13
N GLY A 420 26.08 -13.42 -0.19
CA GLY A 420 25.86 -14.86 -0.12
C GLY A 420 27.09 -15.71 -0.45
N TRP A 421 26.85 -16.97 -0.83
CA TRP A 421 27.88 -17.97 -1.15
C TRP A 421 27.56 -18.70 -2.46
N SER A 422 28.60 -19.04 -3.22
CA SER A 422 28.52 -19.83 -4.44
C SER A 422 29.50 -21.02 -4.39
N PRO A 423 29.05 -22.26 -4.59
CA PRO A 423 27.65 -22.66 -4.75
C PRO A 423 26.83 -22.38 -3.46
N ILE A 424 25.50 -22.46 -3.55
CA ILE A 424 24.63 -22.34 -2.38
C ILE A 424 25.04 -23.41 -1.35
N LEU A 425 25.08 -23.05 -0.07
CA LEU A 425 25.52 -23.93 1.01
C LEU A 425 24.54 -25.11 1.17
N PRO A 426 25.01 -26.37 1.19
CA PRO A 426 24.15 -27.53 1.36
C PRO A 426 23.82 -27.77 2.84
N GLU A 427 22.84 -28.64 3.09
CA GLU A 427 22.43 -29.03 4.45
C GLU A 427 23.32 -30.11 5.07
N VAL A 428 23.93 -30.96 4.23
CA VAL A 428 24.87 -32.02 4.63
C VAL A 428 26.21 -31.85 3.94
N ALA A 429 27.27 -32.34 4.60
CA ALA A 429 28.59 -32.42 4.03
C ALA A 429 28.57 -33.32 2.77
N PRO A 430 29.10 -32.84 1.64
CA PRO A 430 29.16 -33.59 0.38
C PRO A 430 30.04 -34.84 0.51
N ASP A 431 29.95 -35.72 -0.48
CA ASP A 431 30.76 -36.95 -0.54
C ASP A 431 32.19 -36.73 -1.06
N THR A 432 32.49 -35.52 -1.51
CA THR A 432 33.80 -35.10 -2.01
C THR A 432 34.14 -33.72 -1.49
N ASP A 433 35.42 -33.37 -1.48
CA ASP A 433 35.88 -32.03 -1.13
C ASP A 433 35.13 -30.95 -1.93
N ALA A 434 34.80 -29.85 -1.27
CA ALA A 434 34.01 -28.76 -1.85
C ALA A 434 34.55 -27.40 -1.45
N THR A 435 34.38 -26.41 -2.33
CA THR A 435 34.74 -25.01 -2.08
C THR A 435 33.52 -24.11 -2.25
N TYR A 436 33.30 -23.23 -1.28
CA TYR A 436 32.26 -22.21 -1.29
C TYR A 436 32.92 -20.84 -1.27
N THR A 437 32.61 -20.03 -2.27
CA THR A 437 33.17 -18.68 -2.41
C THR A 437 32.11 -17.65 -2.08
N ALA A 438 32.45 -16.67 -1.25
CA ALA A 438 31.55 -15.58 -0.93
C ALA A 438 31.25 -14.73 -2.17
N GLN A 439 30.01 -14.26 -2.27
CA GLN A 439 29.56 -13.28 -3.26
C GLN A 439 29.35 -11.96 -2.54
N ALA A 440 29.88 -10.87 -3.10
CA ALA A 440 29.79 -9.55 -2.49
C ALA A 440 29.73 -8.43 -3.54
N VAL A 441 29.22 -7.28 -3.12
CA VAL A 441 29.26 -6.01 -3.86
C VAL A 441 30.03 -4.96 -3.09
N SER A 442 30.66 -4.02 -3.79
CA SER A 442 31.31 -2.90 -3.12
C SER A 442 30.29 -2.01 -2.40
N THR A 443 30.68 -1.48 -1.25
CA THR A 443 29.90 -0.48 -0.51
C THR A 443 30.02 0.93 -1.11
N ALA A 444 30.90 1.16 -2.09
CA ALA A 444 30.95 2.40 -2.85
C ALA A 444 29.62 2.67 -3.57
N LEU A 445 29.29 3.95 -3.82
CA LEU A 445 28.08 4.32 -4.55
C LEU A 445 28.15 3.73 -5.97
N ARG A 446 27.20 2.86 -6.31
CA ARG A 446 27.12 2.24 -7.64
C ARG A 446 26.43 3.23 -8.57
N ILE A 447 27.09 3.68 -9.63
CA ILE A 447 26.50 4.59 -10.62
C ILE A 447 26.40 3.84 -11.94
N LEU A 448 25.18 3.64 -12.42
CA LEU A 448 24.87 2.89 -13.63
C LEU A 448 24.39 3.86 -14.72
N HIS A 449 25.09 3.87 -15.85
CA HIS A 449 24.81 4.72 -17.00
C HIS A 449 23.94 3.99 -18.01
N VAL A 450 22.77 4.54 -18.30
CA VAL A 450 21.77 3.91 -19.16
C VAL A 450 21.44 4.82 -20.34
N VAL A 451 21.33 4.21 -21.51
CA VAL A 451 20.89 4.84 -22.77
C VAL A 451 19.67 4.10 -23.31
N PRO A 452 18.89 4.68 -24.23
CA PRO A 452 17.81 3.93 -24.88
C PRO A 452 18.32 2.63 -25.50
N ALA A 453 17.52 1.55 -25.47
CA ALA A 453 17.97 0.21 -25.87
C ALA A 453 18.58 0.13 -27.29
N GLY A 454 18.12 0.97 -28.22
CA GLY A 454 18.66 1.06 -29.59
C GLY A 454 19.91 1.95 -29.74
N GLU A 455 20.40 2.54 -28.66
CA GLU A 455 21.48 3.54 -28.65
C GLU A 455 22.70 3.10 -27.82
N VAL A 456 22.79 1.82 -27.45
CA VAL A 456 23.97 1.27 -26.77
C VAL A 456 25.23 1.58 -27.60
N PRO A 457 26.28 2.19 -27.00
CA PRO A 457 27.51 2.52 -27.72
C PRO A 457 28.14 1.29 -28.38
N ALA A 458 28.64 1.46 -29.60
CA ALA A 458 29.36 0.40 -30.30
C ALA A 458 30.63 0.03 -29.52
N GLY A 459 30.75 -1.25 -29.15
CA GLY A 459 31.86 -1.75 -28.33
C GLY A 459 31.63 -1.70 -26.82
N SER A 460 30.47 -1.23 -26.35
CA SER A 460 30.07 -1.32 -24.95
C SER A 460 30.04 -2.77 -24.47
N ASP A 461 30.51 -3.01 -23.25
CA ASP A 461 30.38 -4.29 -22.55
C ASP A 461 29.02 -4.46 -21.85
N ASN A 462 28.12 -3.47 -21.97
CA ASN A 462 26.82 -3.37 -21.31
C ASN A 462 26.87 -3.39 -19.77
N SER A 463 28.01 -3.08 -19.15
CA SER A 463 28.13 -3.03 -17.69
C SER A 463 27.44 -1.83 -17.05
N GLY A 464 27.21 -0.74 -17.80
CA GLY A 464 26.72 0.53 -17.26
C GLY A 464 27.76 1.30 -16.44
N SER A 465 29.02 0.84 -16.40
CA SER A 465 30.08 1.42 -15.55
C SER A 465 30.51 2.83 -15.96
N SER A 466 30.28 3.22 -17.22
CA SER A 466 30.52 4.57 -17.76
C SER A 466 29.58 4.84 -18.93
N TRP A 467 29.61 6.04 -19.51
CA TRP A 467 28.85 6.34 -20.72
C TRP A 467 29.33 5.54 -21.95
N GLU A 468 30.61 5.23 -22.06
CA GLU A 468 31.17 4.37 -23.12
C GLU A 468 30.70 2.93 -23.00
N ASN A 469 30.50 2.47 -21.76
CA ASN A 469 30.03 1.14 -21.41
C ASN A 469 28.55 1.13 -21.00
N ALA A 470 27.79 2.14 -21.41
CA ALA A 470 26.39 2.27 -21.04
C ALA A 470 25.58 1.06 -21.49
N CYS A 471 24.54 0.73 -20.73
CA CYS A 471 23.63 -0.37 -21.02
C CYS A 471 22.28 0.13 -21.53
N GLY A 472 21.53 -0.76 -22.19
CA GLY A 472 20.20 -0.47 -22.76
C GLY A 472 19.02 -0.97 -21.94
N ASP A 473 19.28 -1.77 -20.90
CA ASP A 473 18.26 -2.38 -20.04
C ASP A 473 18.14 -1.62 -18.73
N PHE A 474 17.12 -0.77 -18.64
CA PHE A 474 16.83 0.04 -17.46
C PHE A 474 16.55 -0.82 -16.22
N ALA A 475 15.76 -1.89 -16.35
CA ALA A 475 15.32 -2.69 -15.21
C ALA A 475 16.51 -3.46 -14.60
N ALA A 476 17.39 -4.01 -15.45
CA ALA A 476 18.61 -4.66 -15.00
C ALA A 476 19.58 -3.67 -14.32
N ALA A 477 19.75 -2.47 -14.88
CA ALA A 477 20.59 -1.43 -14.28
C ALA A 477 20.05 -0.96 -12.92
N TYR A 478 18.73 -0.79 -12.81
CA TYR A 478 18.06 -0.42 -11.57
C TYR A 478 18.22 -1.51 -10.49
N ALA A 479 18.06 -2.79 -10.87
CA ALA A 479 18.30 -3.91 -9.97
C ALA A 479 19.77 -3.98 -9.49
N ASP A 480 20.75 -3.74 -10.37
CA ASP A 480 22.16 -3.75 -9.97
C ASP A 480 22.53 -2.58 -9.06
N ALA A 481 21.92 -1.40 -9.27
CA ALA A 481 22.06 -0.26 -8.36
C ALA A 481 21.51 -0.57 -6.96
N GLY A 482 20.42 -1.34 -6.87
CA GLY A 482 19.72 -1.69 -5.62
C GLY A 482 20.33 -2.81 -4.80
N ARG A 483 21.42 -3.45 -5.25
CA ARG A 483 22.11 -4.52 -4.48
C ARG A 483 22.67 -4.04 -3.13
N TYR A 484 22.95 -2.75 -3.00
CA TYR A 484 23.33 -2.13 -1.72
C TYR A 484 22.87 -0.67 -1.63
N ARG A 485 23.42 0.19 -2.51
CA ARG A 485 23.00 1.58 -2.74
C ARG A 485 23.54 2.05 -4.09
N GLY A 486 22.76 2.83 -4.81
CA GLY A 486 23.19 3.25 -6.14
C GLY A 486 22.37 4.35 -6.78
N GLU A 487 22.87 4.81 -7.91
CA GLU A 487 22.21 5.74 -8.80
C GLU A 487 22.13 5.16 -10.22
N VAL A 488 21.05 5.46 -10.92
CA VAL A 488 20.85 5.16 -12.33
C VAL A 488 20.76 6.48 -13.09
N TRP A 489 21.76 6.75 -13.94
CA TRP A 489 21.85 7.97 -14.73
C TRP A 489 21.34 7.72 -16.13
N LEU A 490 20.27 8.44 -16.50
CA LEU A 490 19.58 8.30 -17.77
C LEU A 490 20.01 9.40 -18.74
N ARG A 491 20.61 9.01 -19.86
CA ARG A 491 20.82 9.91 -21.00
C ARG A 491 19.49 10.40 -21.55
N GLN A 492 19.46 11.58 -22.17
CA GLN A 492 18.32 12.05 -22.95
C GLN A 492 17.85 10.98 -23.92
N GLY A 493 16.54 10.71 -23.94
CA GLY A 493 15.97 9.69 -24.79
C GLY A 493 14.67 9.12 -24.24
N ARG A 494 14.11 8.13 -24.94
CA ARG A 494 12.87 7.44 -24.58
C ARG A 494 13.19 6.01 -24.16
N TYR A 495 12.77 5.64 -22.96
CA TYR A 495 12.97 4.35 -22.31
C TYR A 495 11.62 3.69 -22.12
N LEU A 496 11.42 2.54 -22.77
CA LEU A 496 10.18 1.79 -22.67
C LEU A 496 10.21 0.95 -21.39
N LEU A 497 9.22 1.16 -20.52
CA LEU A 497 8.99 0.28 -19.38
C LEU A 497 7.84 -0.65 -19.74
N THR A 498 8.15 -1.92 -20.03
CA THR A 498 7.17 -2.97 -20.35
C THR A 498 6.77 -3.73 -19.10
N ALA A 499 5.61 -4.38 -19.10
CA ALA A 499 5.21 -5.25 -18.00
C ALA A 499 6.18 -6.45 -17.81
N PRO A 500 6.43 -6.90 -16.57
CA PRO A 500 5.88 -6.41 -15.29
C PRO A 500 6.47 -5.04 -14.85
N PRO A 501 5.80 -4.30 -13.95
CA PRO A 501 6.33 -3.03 -13.43
C PRO A 501 7.71 -3.22 -12.78
N VAL A 502 8.52 -2.16 -12.80
CA VAL A 502 9.83 -2.15 -12.14
C VAL A 502 9.62 -2.15 -10.62
N PRO A 503 10.12 -3.16 -9.87
CA PRO A 503 10.04 -3.13 -8.41
C PRO A 503 10.82 -1.93 -7.88
N MET A 504 10.23 -1.15 -6.97
CA MET A 504 10.97 -0.09 -6.28
C MET A 504 11.99 -0.70 -5.33
N LEU A 505 13.19 -0.12 -5.28
CA LEU A 505 14.28 -0.60 -4.44
C LEU A 505 14.73 0.50 -3.48
N PRO A 506 15.06 0.16 -2.21
CA PRO A 506 15.51 1.13 -1.23
C PRO A 506 16.92 1.63 -1.60
N ASN A 507 17.26 2.85 -1.18
CA ASN A 507 18.57 3.45 -1.40
C ASN A 507 18.99 3.57 -2.88
N VAL A 508 18.03 3.68 -3.79
CA VAL A 508 18.28 3.90 -5.23
C VAL A 508 17.76 5.26 -5.66
N THR A 509 18.62 5.99 -6.37
CA THR A 509 18.24 7.25 -7.05
C THR A 509 18.19 7.06 -8.56
N VAL A 510 17.11 7.47 -9.22
CA VAL A 510 17.05 7.56 -10.69
C VAL A 510 17.18 9.03 -11.10
N ARG A 511 18.18 9.34 -11.92
CA ARG A 511 18.47 10.70 -12.39
C ARG A 511 18.33 10.82 -13.90
N GLY A 512 17.53 11.76 -14.36
CA GLY A 512 17.46 12.18 -15.76
C GLY A 512 18.22 13.48 -16.03
N GLY A 513 18.39 13.85 -17.31
CA GLY A 513 19.02 15.13 -17.67
C GLY A 513 20.40 15.07 -18.29
N PHE A 514 20.92 13.88 -18.61
CA PHE A 514 22.30 13.73 -19.09
C PHE A 514 22.41 13.73 -20.62
N ALA A 515 23.48 14.32 -21.16
CA ALA A 515 23.86 14.23 -22.57
C ALA A 515 24.56 12.91 -22.92
N GLY A 516 25.13 12.23 -21.92
CA GLY A 516 25.94 11.03 -22.09
C GLY A 516 27.45 11.31 -22.08
N THR A 517 27.87 12.41 -21.45
CA THR A 517 29.30 12.82 -21.37
C THR A 517 29.69 13.34 -19.99
N GLU A 518 28.72 13.46 -19.10
CA GLU A 518 28.86 13.98 -17.75
C GLU A 518 29.58 12.99 -16.83
N SER A 519 30.27 13.53 -15.82
CA SER A 519 31.01 12.77 -14.80
C SER A 519 30.50 13.02 -13.38
N ASP A 520 29.55 13.95 -13.21
CA ASP A 520 28.97 14.31 -11.91
C ASP A 520 27.45 14.52 -12.02
N ALA A 521 26.71 14.13 -10.97
CA ALA A 521 25.27 14.26 -10.90
C ALA A 521 24.79 15.72 -11.03
N SER A 522 25.57 16.70 -10.58
CA SER A 522 25.23 18.12 -10.66
C SER A 522 25.23 18.65 -12.10
N GLN A 523 25.78 17.90 -13.06
CA GLN A 523 25.79 18.27 -14.48
C GLN A 523 24.48 17.88 -15.19
N ALA A 524 23.60 17.13 -14.52
CA ALA A 524 22.26 16.81 -15.03
C ALA A 524 21.45 18.08 -15.30
N ASP A 525 20.98 18.24 -16.54
CA ASP A 525 20.11 19.33 -16.97
C ASP A 525 18.77 18.78 -17.46
N PRO A 526 17.87 18.42 -16.54
CA PRO A 526 16.55 17.91 -16.90
C PRO A 526 15.68 18.97 -17.60
N ALA A 527 16.03 20.26 -17.58
CA ALA A 527 15.27 21.29 -18.30
C ALA A 527 15.43 21.15 -19.82
N THR A 528 16.64 20.81 -20.29
CA THR A 528 16.95 20.74 -21.73
C THR A 528 17.09 19.31 -22.26
N ARG A 529 17.35 18.33 -21.40
CA ARG A 529 17.65 16.94 -21.78
C ARG A 529 16.66 15.96 -21.16
N LEU A 530 15.57 15.69 -21.86
CA LEU A 530 14.49 14.84 -21.33
C LEU A 530 14.86 13.36 -21.35
N SER A 531 14.85 12.73 -20.17
CA SER A 531 14.91 11.27 -20.01
C SER A 531 13.50 10.75 -19.75
N ILE A 532 12.89 10.14 -20.76
CA ILE A 532 11.45 9.82 -20.80
C ILE A 532 11.23 8.33 -20.53
N LEU A 533 10.76 8.00 -19.34
CA LEU A 533 10.25 6.69 -18.96
C LEU A 533 8.77 6.60 -19.35
N THR A 534 8.43 5.70 -20.28
CA THR A 534 7.09 5.66 -20.87
C THR A 534 6.44 4.28 -20.80
N GLY A 535 5.14 4.28 -20.51
CA GLY A 535 4.27 3.11 -20.64
C GLY A 535 3.71 2.89 -22.05
N ASP A 536 3.75 3.91 -22.91
CA ASP A 536 3.31 3.83 -24.32
C ASP A 536 4.34 3.09 -25.18
N VAL A 537 4.13 1.77 -25.32
CA VAL A 537 5.07 0.87 -26.00
C VAL A 537 5.04 1.04 -27.51
N ASN A 538 3.86 1.24 -28.14
CA ASN A 538 3.77 1.38 -29.60
C ASN A 538 3.89 2.83 -30.10
N GLY A 539 3.93 3.83 -29.21
CA GLY A 539 4.02 5.23 -29.62
C GLY A 539 2.72 5.80 -30.17
N ASP A 540 1.57 5.22 -29.78
CA ASP A 540 0.26 5.51 -30.37
C ASP A 540 -0.67 6.32 -29.47
N THR A 541 -0.18 6.76 -28.29
CA THR A 541 -0.99 7.56 -27.39
C THR A 541 -1.21 8.98 -27.94
N TYR A 542 -2.47 9.43 -27.96
CA TYR A 542 -2.88 10.76 -28.43
C TYR A 542 -3.91 11.42 -27.51
N TRP A 543 -4.09 12.74 -27.69
CA TRP A 543 -5.06 13.50 -26.93
C TRP A 543 -6.49 13.37 -27.45
N ARG A 544 -7.45 13.25 -26.52
CA ARG A 544 -8.90 13.22 -26.77
C ARG A 544 -9.57 14.49 -26.22
N PRO A 545 -9.93 15.46 -27.07
CA PRO A 545 -10.72 16.63 -26.67
C PRO A 545 -12.09 16.21 -26.13
N ASN A 546 -12.42 16.67 -24.92
CA ASN A 546 -13.63 16.30 -24.17
C ASN A 546 -13.85 14.77 -24.10
N GLY A 547 -12.77 13.98 -24.07
CA GLY A 547 -12.81 12.52 -24.01
C GLY A 547 -13.15 11.82 -25.34
N ASN A 548 -13.42 12.58 -26.41
CA ASN A 548 -13.81 12.05 -27.73
C ASN A 548 -12.60 11.85 -28.64
N ASP A 549 -12.65 10.84 -29.52
CA ASP A 549 -11.65 10.68 -30.58
C ASP A 549 -11.84 11.77 -31.64
N PRO A 550 -10.80 12.58 -31.94
CA PRO A 550 -10.90 13.61 -32.99
C PRO A 550 -10.94 13.04 -34.42
N GLY A 551 -10.78 11.72 -34.57
CA GLY A 551 -10.70 11.02 -35.86
C GLY A 551 -9.25 10.93 -36.35
N THR A 552 -8.89 9.85 -37.05
CA THR A 552 -7.51 9.49 -37.39
C THR A 552 -6.67 10.63 -38.00
N GLY A 553 -7.28 11.49 -38.82
CA GLY A 553 -6.58 12.63 -39.46
C GLY A 553 -6.36 13.85 -38.58
N ASN A 554 -6.96 13.92 -37.39
CA ASN A 554 -6.90 15.06 -36.46
C ASN A 554 -6.30 14.68 -35.10
N ARG A 555 -5.76 13.46 -34.96
CA ARG A 555 -5.12 13.02 -33.72
C ARG A 555 -3.81 13.78 -33.52
N THR A 556 -3.64 14.30 -32.31
CA THR A 556 -2.37 14.89 -31.86
C THR A 556 -1.72 13.90 -30.90
N ASN A 557 -0.66 13.23 -31.35
CA ASN A 557 0.11 12.32 -30.49
C ASN A 557 0.65 13.10 -29.29
N ILE A 558 0.76 12.45 -28.13
CA ILE A 558 1.27 13.10 -26.92
C ILE A 558 2.74 13.47 -27.09
N TRP A 559 3.49 12.62 -27.78
CA TRP A 559 4.89 12.86 -28.12
C TRP A 559 5.10 12.83 -29.64
N SER A 560 5.93 13.76 -30.12
CA SER A 560 6.50 13.72 -31.47
C SER A 560 8.03 13.73 -31.34
N GLY A 561 8.65 12.56 -31.43
CA GLY A 561 10.03 12.37 -30.99
C GLY A 561 10.17 12.68 -29.50
N LEU A 562 11.05 13.63 -29.16
CA LEU A 562 11.24 14.12 -27.79
C LEU A 562 10.45 15.41 -27.48
N THR A 563 9.56 15.84 -28.39
CA THR A 563 8.72 17.02 -28.18
C THR A 563 7.39 16.63 -27.55
N PHE A 564 7.09 17.18 -26.37
CA PHE A 564 5.79 17.01 -25.71
C PHE A 564 4.74 17.94 -26.34
N ASN A 565 3.68 17.37 -26.89
CA ASN A 565 2.53 18.13 -27.35
C ASN A 565 1.62 18.40 -26.16
N ARG A 566 1.61 19.64 -25.66
CA ARG A 566 0.78 20.02 -24.50
C ARG A 566 -0.72 19.84 -24.80
N PRO A 567 -1.53 19.41 -23.80
CA PRO A 567 -2.97 19.29 -23.95
C PRO A 567 -3.66 20.66 -24.08
N ASN A 568 -4.80 20.69 -24.76
CA ASN A 568 -5.72 21.83 -24.86
C ASN A 568 -5.03 23.20 -25.13
N PRO A 569 -4.19 23.31 -26.17
CA PRO A 569 -3.33 24.48 -26.38
C PRO A 569 -4.09 25.79 -26.61
N GLY A 570 -5.31 25.72 -27.15
CA GLY A 570 -6.18 26.90 -27.35
C GLY A 570 -7.20 27.15 -26.25
N GLY A 571 -7.29 26.28 -25.22
CA GLY A 571 -8.29 26.39 -24.16
C GLY A 571 -9.76 26.31 -24.61
N GLY A 572 -10.01 25.91 -25.86
CA GLY A 572 -11.35 25.89 -26.46
C GLY A 572 -12.17 24.65 -26.10
N ALA A 573 -11.52 23.58 -25.65
CA ALA A 573 -12.19 22.41 -25.10
C ALA A 573 -12.29 22.51 -23.57
N ASP A 574 -13.20 21.74 -22.98
CA ASP A 574 -13.42 21.73 -21.54
C ASP A 574 -12.25 21.03 -20.82
N TYR A 575 -11.77 19.94 -21.41
CA TYR A 575 -10.61 19.17 -20.98
C TYR A 575 -10.09 18.31 -22.13
N TRP A 576 -8.83 17.89 -22.07
CA TRP A 576 -8.27 16.85 -22.94
C TRP A 576 -7.81 15.68 -22.08
N SER A 577 -8.05 14.44 -22.52
CA SER A 577 -7.58 13.24 -21.82
C SER A 577 -6.71 12.38 -22.73
N PRO A 578 -5.72 11.64 -22.21
CA PRO A 578 -5.03 10.62 -22.98
C PRO A 578 -5.99 9.50 -23.43
N ASN A 579 -5.68 8.82 -24.55
CA ASN A 579 -6.55 7.82 -25.19
C ASN A 579 -6.33 6.37 -24.76
N GLY A 580 -5.39 6.11 -23.85
CA GLY A 580 -4.64 4.85 -23.76
C GLY A 580 -5.39 3.53 -23.88
N ASN A 581 -4.66 2.48 -24.24
CA ASN A 581 -5.23 1.21 -24.66
C ASN A 581 -4.63 0.02 -23.86
N SER A 582 -5.41 -1.04 -23.64
CA SER A 582 -4.96 -2.21 -22.86
C SER A 582 -4.16 -3.23 -23.66
N GLY A 583 -3.90 -2.96 -24.95
CA GLY A 583 -3.13 -3.83 -25.83
C GLY A 583 -1.62 -3.64 -25.69
N ASP A 584 -1.16 -2.47 -25.24
CA ASP A 584 0.27 -2.15 -25.14
C ASP A 584 0.67 -1.18 -24.01
N ASP A 585 -0.20 -0.27 -23.55
CA ASP A 585 0.17 0.65 -22.46
C ASP A 585 0.45 -0.13 -21.18
N THR A 586 1.68 -0.02 -20.68
CA THR A 586 2.07 -0.65 -19.42
C THR A 586 1.22 -0.12 -18.27
N PRO A 587 0.62 -0.99 -17.45
CA PRO A 587 -0.21 -0.56 -16.31
C PRO A 587 0.52 0.39 -15.36
N LEU A 588 1.69 -0.05 -14.88
CA LEU A 588 2.43 0.59 -13.81
C LEU A 588 3.89 0.77 -14.21
N GLY A 589 4.48 1.93 -13.88
CA GLY A 589 5.90 2.17 -14.06
C GLY A 589 6.72 1.49 -12.97
N PHE A 590 6.61 2.01 -11.74
CA PHE A 590 7.24 1.45 -10.55
C PHE A 590 6.21 1.02 -9.51
N LEU A 591 6.49 -0.10 -8.86
CA LEU A 591 5.65 -0.68 -7.81
C LEU A 591 6.49 -1.02 -6.60
N ASP A 592 6.08 -0.53 -5.44
CA ASP A 592 6.53 -1.05 -4.15
C ASP A 592 5.66 -2.25 -3.74
N SER A 593 6.24 -3.46 -3.82
CA SER A 593 5.58 -4.71 -3.43
C SER A 593 5.82 -5.10 -1.97
N ASP A 594 6.77 -4.48 -1.27
CA ASP A 594 7.29 -5.01 -0.01
C ASP A 594 6.87 -4.12 1.18
N GLY A 595 6.64 -2.83 0.90
CA GLY A 595 6.37 -1.81 1.92
C GLY A 595 7.60 -1.49 2.77
N GLY A 596 7.65 -0.29 3.33
CA GLY A 596 8.75 0.14 4.22
C GLY A 596 10.07 0.48 3.51
N LEU A 597 10.01 0.80 2.22
CA LEU A 597 11.18 1.28 1.46
C LEU A 597 11.63 2.65 1.96
N THR A 598 12.94 2.87 2.03
CA THR A 598 13.50 4.16 2.40
C THR A 598 14.50 4.66 1.38
N ASN A 599 14.62 5.99 1.26
CA ASN A 599 15.55 6.69 0.38
C ASN A 599 15.32 6.37 -1.11
N VAL A 600 14.07 6.28 -1.55
CA VAL A 600 13.72 6.14 -2.97
C VAL A 600 13.64 7.54 -3.60
N VAL A 601 14.52 7.83 -4.56
CA VAL A 601 14.62 9.18 -5.15
C VAL A 601 14.49 9.14 -6.66
N PHE A 602 13.65 10.03 -7.19
CA PHE A 602 13.54 10.34 -8.61
C PHE A 602 13.87 11.81 -8.82
N ASP A 603 14.82 12.09 -9.71
CA ASP A 603 15.31 13.44 -9.95
C ASP A 603 15.42 13.71 -11.45
N GLY A 604 14.69 14.71 -11.95
CA GLY A 604 14.82 15.16 -13.34
C GLY A 604 14.28 14.20 -14.41
N VAL A 605 13.48 13.21 -14.03
CA VAL A 605 12.91 12.20 -14.95
C VAL A 605 11.51 12.57 -15.43
N VAL A 606 11.16 12.13 -16.64
CA VAL A 606 9.81 12.24 -17.19
C VAL A 606 9.12 10.88 -17.13
N PHE A 607 7.98 10.79 -16.45
CA PHE A 607 7.08 9.66 -16.48
C PHE A 607 5.89 9.96 -17.39
N THR A 608 5.56 9.06 -18.32
CA THR A 608 4.46 9.34 -19.24
C THR A 608 3.69 8.12 -19.73
N CYS A 609 2.42 8.32 -20.04
CA CYS A 609 1.54 7.34 -20.69
C CYS A 609 1.41 5.98 -19.99
N PHE A 610 1.54 5.93 -18.66
CA PHE A 610 1.19 4.71 -17.91
C PHE A 610 -0.32 4.57 -17.79
N ARG A 611 -0.84 3.34 -17.96
CA ARG A 611 -2.29 3.10 -17.99
C ARG A 611 -2.98 3.38 -16.66
N THR A 612 -2.33 3.08 -15.55
CA THR A 612 -2.83 3.42 -14.20
C THR A 612 -1.93 4.45 -13.54
N SER A 613 -0.70 4.08 -13.16
CA SER A 613 0.16 4.95 -12.33
C SER A 613 1.61 4.86 -12.79
N ALA A 614 2.31 5.99 -12.78
CA ALA A 614 3.75 5.99 -13.00
C ALA A 614 4.48 5.37 -11.81
N LEU A 615 3.99 5.67 -10.60
CA LEU A 615 4.58 5.26 -9.33
C LEU A 615 3.44 4.88 -8.38
N ASP A 616 3.58 3.73 -7.72
CA ASP A 616 2.68 3.24 -6.66
C ASP A 616 3.52 2.85 -5.44
N THR A 617 3.39 3.63 -4.36
CA THR A 617 4.18 3.45 -3.13
C THR A 617 3.37 2.80 -2.02
N GLY A 618 3.96 1.81 -1.36
CA GLY A 618 3.35 1.04 -0.28
C GLY A 618 3.28 1.80 1.04
N SER A 619 2.51 1.25 1.98
CA SER A 619 2.41 1.82 3.33
C SER A 619 3.75 1.74 4.05
N GLY A 620 4.24 2.89 4.54
CA GLY A 620 5.51 2.96 5.27
C GLY A 620 6.73 3.30 4.40
N SER A 621 6.57 3.39 3.09
CA SER A 621 7.64 3.74 2.15
C SER A 621 7.73 5.24 1.93
N ASP A 622 8.94 5.80 1.83
CA ASP A 622 9.14 7.18 1.41
C ASP A 622 9.59 7.30 -0.05
N ALA A 623 9.10 8.32 -0.73
CA ALA A 623 9.51 8.64 -2.09
C ALA A 623 9.75 10.15 -2.24
N VAL A 624 10.85 10.49 -2.91
CA VAL A 624 11.22 11.87 -3.21
C VAL A 624 11.24 12.06 -4.72
N LEU A 625 10.48 13.04 -5.19
CA LEU A 625 10.44 13.48 -6.58
C LEU A 625 10.92 14.92 -6.66
N THR A 626 12.00 15.17 -7.37
CA THR A 626 12.57 16.51 -7.57
C THR A 626 12.74 16.80 -9.06
N ARG A 627 12.29 17.96 -9.54
CA ARG A 627 12.43 18.35 -10.96
C ARG A 627 11.81 17.34 -11.95
N CYS A 628 10.88 16.52 -11.49
CA CYS A 628 10.27 15.44 -12.25
C CYS A 628 9.08 15.95 -13.06
N ARG A 629 8.74 15.22 -14.13
CA ARG A 629 7.58 15.53 -14.98
C ARG A 629 6.70 14.31 -15.12
N ILE A 630 5.45 14.43 -14.73
CA ILE A 630 4.47 13.35 -14.77
C ILE A 630 3.39 13.75 -15.77
N TYR A 631 3.47 13.20 -16.97
CA TYR A 631 2.70 13.66 -18.13
C TYR A 631 1.78 12.58 -18.67
N ALA A 632 0.51 12.92 -18.84
CA ALA A 632 -0.46 12.06 -19.52
C ALA A 632 -0.56 10.63 -18.95
N CYS A 633 -0.37 10.46 -17.65
CA CYS A 633 -0.53 9.17 -16.97
C CYS A 633 -1.99 8.94 -16.55
N ASN A 634 -2.26 7.71 -16.09
CA ASN A 634 -3.60 7.16 -15.89
C ASN A 634 -4.41 7.16 -17.20
N THR A 635 -3.81 6.66 -18.27
CA THR A 635 -4.43 6.65 -19.61
C THR A 635 -5.68 5.78 -19.69
N GLY A 636 -5.80 4.78 -18.81
CA GLY A 636 -6.99 3.95 -18.64
C GLY A 636 -8.18 4.70 -18.05
N LYS A 637 -7.98 5.93 -17.56
CA LYS A 637 -8.99 6.78 -16.92
C LYS A 637 -9.68 6.08 -15.74
N ASN A 638 -8.90 5.32 -14.97
CA ASN A 638 -9.45 4.66 -13.79
C ASN A 638 -9.67 5.71 -12.70
N ASN A 639 -10.90 5.80 -12.22
CA ASN A 639 -11.30 6.74 -11.18
C ASN A 639 -10.84 6.32 -9.79
N ASP A 640 -10.24 5.15 -9.63
CA ASP A 640 -9.62 4.72 -8.38
C ASP A 640 -8.10 4.89 -8.35
N ASN A 641 -7.48 5.27 -9.49
CA ASN A 641 -6.04 5.51 -9.62
C ASN A 641 -5.73 6.98 -9.91
N SER A 642 -4.44 7.30 -9.95
CA SER A 642 -3.83 8.58 -10.29
C SER A 642 -2.46 8.33 -10.87
N ALA A 643 -1.86 9.35 -11.48
CA ALA A 643 -0.51 9.25 -12.01
C ALA A 643 0.53 8.91 -10.93
N LEU A 644 0.31 9.34 -9.69
CA LEU A 644 1.14 9.05 -8.52
C LEU A 644 0.25 8.60 -7.35
N GLU A 645 0.29 7.30 -7.05
CA GLU A 645 -0.40 6.70 -5.91
C GLU A 645 0.57 6.58 -4.72
N CYS A 646 0.23 7.25 -3.62
CA CYS A 646 1.08 7.21 -2.42
C CYS A 646 0.33 6.80 -1.15
N SER A 647 0.67 5.60 -0.67
CA SER A 647 0.24 5.10 0.64
C SER A 647 1.24 5.40 1.76
N GLY A 648 2.46 5.84 1.42
CA GLY A 648 3.48 6.34 2.35
C GLY A 648 3.71 7.86 2.22
N PRO A 649 4.63 8.45 3.01
CA PRO A 649 5.02 9.85 2.86
C PRO A 649 5.67 10.14 1.49
N VAL A 650 5.29 11.26 0.87
CA VAL A 650 5.93 11.74 -0.37
C VAL A 650 6.39 13.18 -0.26
N LEU A 651 7.56 13.46 -0.84
CA LEU A 651 8.03 14.79 -1.19
C LEU A 651 7.99 14.93 -2.71
N ALA A 652 7.21 15.88 -3.22
CA ALA A 652 7.30 16.32 -4.60
C ALA A 652 7.69 17.80 -4.64
N GLU A 653 8.84 18.11 -5.21
CA GLU A 653 9.40 19.46 -5.28
C GLU A 653 9.79 19.83 -6.73
N ASP A 654 9.52 21.06 -7.12
CA ASP A 654 9.85 21.63 -8.45
C ASP A 654 9.40 20.74 -9.62
N SER A 655 8.27 20.03 -9.46
CA SER A 655 7.82 19.00 -10.40
C SER A 655 6.55 19.41 -11.15
N GLU A 656 6.36 18.86 -12.35
CA GLU A 656 5.24 19.18 -13.23
C GLU A 656 4.30 17.99 -13.39
N PHE A 657 2.98 18.22 -13.28
CA PHE A 657 1.92 17.24 -13.49
C PHE A 657 0.99 17.79 -14.58
N ILE A 658 1.10 17.26 -15.81
CA ILE A 658 0.40 17.83 -16.97
C ILE A 658 -0.43 16.80 -17.71
N GLY A 659 -1.72 17.10 -17.91
CA GLY A 659 -2.62 16.30 -18.75
C GLY A 659 -2.90 14.89 -18.22
N ASN A 660 -2.71 14.65 -16.93
CA ASN A 660 -3.02 13.37 -16.30
C ASN A 660 -4.53 13.21 -16.08
N TRP A 661 -5.00 11.96 -16.04
CA TRP A 661 -6.30 11.65 -15.47
C TRP A 661 -6.16 11.44 -13.96
N ARG A 662 -6.37 12.49 -13.17
CA ARG A 662 -5.93 12.62 -11.76
C ARG A 662 -4.40 12.56 -11.58
N ALA A 663 -3.84 13.63 -11.01
CA ALA A 663 -2.40 13.75 -10.83
C ALA A 663 -1.90 12.92 -9.63
N ILE A 664 -2.42 13.13 -8.44
CA ILE A 664 -1.88 12.51 -7.20
C ILE A 664 -3.01 12.03 -6.29
N THR A 665 -2.86 10.84 -5.73
CA THR A 665 -3.65 10.36 -4.59
C THR A 665 -2.72 10.11 -3.40
N LEU A 666 -3.08 10.67 -2.24
CA LEU A 666 -2.39 10.51 -0.96
C LEU A 666 -3.31 9.78 0.02
N SER A 667 -2.97 8.55 0.37
CA SER A 667 -3.79 7.65 1.18
C SER A 667 -3.19 7.26 2.54
N SER A 668 -2.00 7.77 2.88
CA SER A 668 -1.28 7.35 4.09
C SER A 668 -2.11 7.44 5.38
N ALA A 669 -2.19 6.29 6.07
CA ALA A 669 -2.78 6.13 7.40
C ALA A 669 -1.72 6.19 8.51
N VAL A 670 -0.46 6.49 8.17
CA VAL A 670 0.63 6.56 9.15
C VAL A 670 0.48 7.83 9.99
N ALA A 671 0.15 7.67 11.27
CA ALA A 671 0.02 8.79 12.19
C ALA A 671 1.32 9.62 12.22
N ASN A 672 1.20 10.93 12.00
CA ASN A 672 2.29 11.94 11.98
C ASN A 672 3.18 11.99 10.71
N ALA A 673 2.88 11.23 9.65
CA ALA A 673 3.50 11.44 8.35
C ALA A 673 2.98 12.72 7.69
N THR A 674 3.88 13.58 7.21
CA THR A 674 3.52 14.78 6.44
C THR A 674 3.89 14.58 4.98
N ASN A 675 2.90 14.64 4.10
CA ASN A 675 3.14 14.74 2.66
C ASN A 675 3.47 16.20 2.31
N VAL A 676 4.49 16.41 1.48
CA VAL A 676 4.95 17.75 1.09
C VAL A 676 4.94 17.87 -0.42
N ILE A 677 4.15 18.82 -0.94
CA ILE A 677 4.10 19.15 -2.36
C ILE A 677 4.48 20.63 -2.49
N ARG A 678 5.63 20.93 -3.10
CA ARG A 678 6.20 22.28 -3.13
C ARG A 678 6.63 22.71 -4.52
N ALA A 679 6.32 23.95 -4.89
CA ALA A 679 6.75 24.58 -6.14
C ALA A 679 6.34 23.79 -7.40
N CYS A 680 5.32 22.93 -7.28
CA CYS A 680 4.84 22.10 -8.39
C CYS A 680 3.82 22.83 -9.28
N LEU A 681 3.81 22.46 -10.56
CA LEU A 681 2.81 22.87 -11.54
C LEU A 681 1.82 21.73 -11.80
N PHE A 682 0.53 22.01 -11.69
CA PHE A 682 -0.56 21.13 -12.11
C PHE A 682 -1.32 21.80 -13.25
N GLU A 683 -1.13 21.34 -14.49
CA GLU A 683 -1.71 21.98 -15.67
C GLU A 683 -2.57 21.03 -16.50
N GLU A 684 -3.77 21.49 -16.88
CA GLU A 684 -4.69 20.80 -17.80
C GLU A 684 -4.93 19.32 -17.44
N ASN A 685 -4.83 18.97 -16.15
CA ASN A 685 -5.23 17.65 -15.66
C ASN A 685 -6.75 17.57 -15.66
N ALA A 686 -7.27 16.39 -15.96
CA ALA A 686 -8.70 16.10 -15.95
C ALA A 686 -8.98 15.00 -14.93
N GLY A 687 -10.21 14.92 -14.43
CA GLY A 687 -10.54 13.85 -13.49
C GLY A 687 -12.03 13.75 -13.23
N TYR A 688 -12.43 12.52 -12.93
CA TYR A 688 -13.78 12.15 -12.55
C TYR A 688 -13.76 11.53 -11.15
N SER A 689 -14.74 11.90 -10.31
CA SER A 689 -14.83 11.56 -8.88
C SER A 689 -13.55 11.90 -8.09
N TYR A 690 -13.65 12.58 -6.96
CA TYR A 690 -12.52 12.97 -6.10
C TYR A 690 -11.43 13.84 -6.73
N GLY A 691 -11.57 14.24 -8.00
CA GLY A 691 -10.86 15.36 -8.61
C GLY A 691 -9.70 15.03 -9.55
N ALA A 692 -9.18 16.08 -10.20
CA ALA A 692 -8.17 16.03 -11.25
C ALA A 692 -6.74 16.34 -10.78
N GLY A 693 -6.57 17.18 -9.76
CA GLY A 693 -5.26 17.47 -9.17
C GLY A 693 -4.90 16.45 -8.09
N ILE A 694 -4.93 16.90 -6.83
CA ILE A 694 -4.51 16.13 -5.65
C ILE A 694 -5.73 15.69 -4.85
N ARG A 695 -5.78 14.40 -4.53
CA ARG A 695 -6.75 13.82 -3.58
C ARG A 695 -6.02 13.38 -2.31
N THR A 696 -6.58 13.70 -1.15
CA THR A 696 -6.09 13.23 0.15
C THR A 696 -7.23 12.55 0.94
N THR A 697 -6.95 11.46 1.66
CA THR A 697 -7.99 10.69 2.38
C THR A 697 -7.77 10.59 3.90
N THR A 698 -6.54 10.45 4.39
CA THR A 698 -6.27 10.32 5.84
C THR A 698 -5.02 11.07 6.32
N ALA A 699 -4.26 11.68 5.41
CA ALA A 699 -2.97 12.28 5.73
C ALA A 699 -3.04 13.77 6.07
N PHE A 700 -2.05 14.24 6.85
CA PHE A 700 -1.71 15.66 6.88
C PHE A 700 -0.90 16.01 5.62
N THR A 701 -1.24 17.09 4.93
CA THR A 701 -0.57 17.50 3.69
C THR A 701 -0.22 18.98 3.70
N LEU A 702 1.04 19.29 3.39
CA LEU A 702 1.54 20.64 3.14
C LEU A 702 1.68 20.86 1.63
N ILE A 703 1.03 21.90 1.12
CA ILE A 703 1.10 22.32 -0.28
C ILE A 703 1.59 23.76 -0.32
N GLU A 704 2.73 24.02 -0.96
CA GLU A 704 3.41 25.31 -0.91
C GLU A 704 3.86 25.79 -2.29
N GLY A 705 3.55 27.04 -2.64
CA GLY A 705 4.08 27.65 -3.88
C GLY A 705 3.62 26.97 -5.17
N CYS A 706 2.55 26.17 -5.11
CA CYS A 706 2.07 25.41 -6.26
C CYS A 706 1.15 26.24 -7.16
N ARG A 707 1.13 25.91 -8.45
CA ARG A 707 0.20 26.49 -9.43
C ARG A 707 -0.71 25.42 -10.01
N PHE A 708 -2.02 25.62 -9.86
CA PHE A 708 -3.07 24.81 -10.47
C PHE A 708 -3.70 25.61 -11.61
N PHE A 709 -3.39 25.25 -12.84
CA PHE A 709 -3.74 26.02 -14.02
C PHE A 709 -4.58 25.20 -15.00
N ARG A 710 -5.77 25.70 -15.32
CA ARG A 710 -6.67 25.11 -16.33
C ARG A 710 -7.01 23.62 -16.09
N ASN A 711 -6.92 23.11 -14.87
CA ASN A 711 -7.37 21.76 -14.55
C ASN A 711 -8.90 21.69 -14.64
N ALA A 712 -9.42 20.51 -14.91
CA ALA A 712 -10.84 20.27 -15.17
C ALA A 712 -11.41 19.15 -14.31
N GLY A 713 -12.30 19.52 -13.38
CA GLY A 713 -13.14 18.57 -12.66
C GLY A 713 -14.40 18.30 -13.47
N ILE A 714 -14.62 17.04 -13.86
CA ILE A 714 -15.76 16.59 -14.67
C ILE A 714 -16.47 15.43 -13.97
N SER A 715 -17.75 15.62 -13.62
CA SER A 715 -18.54 14.59 -12.96
C SER A 715 -20.02 14.85 -13.20
N GLU A 716 -20.79 13.78 -13.36
CA GLU A 716 -22.25 13.83 -13.50
C GLU A 716 -22.96 13.21 -12.29
N SER A 717 -22.23 12.64 -11.33
CA SER A 717 -22.87 11.89 -10.25
C SER A 717 -22.26 12.04 -8.86
N TRP A 718 -20.99 12.48 -8.71
CA TRP A 718 -20.32 12.48 -7.40
C TRP A 718 -19.22 13.56 -7.22
N ARG A 719 -18.87 13.83 -5.95
CA ARG A 719 -17.88 14.80 -5.42
C ARG A 719 -16.61 14.86 -6.28
N CYS A 720 -16.40 15.91 -7.07
CA CYS A 720 -15.20 16.02 -7.91
C CYS A 720 -14.68 17.47 -7.91
N SER A 721 -13.34 17.61 -7.88
CA SER A 721 -12.65 18.89 -7.89
C SER A 721 -11.73 19.06 -9.10
N ALA A 722 -11.42 20.30 -9.44
CA ALA A 722 -10.41 20.56 -10.47
C ALA A 722 -8.98 20.51 -9.91
N SER A 723 -8.75 20.94 -8.65
CA SER A 723 -7.40 21.03 -8.09
C SER A 723 -7.21 20.18 -6.85
N LEU A 724 -7.99 20.39 -5.79
CA LEU A 724 -7.73 19.78 -4.48
C LEU A 724 -8.98 19.14 -3.92
N THR A 725 -8.85 17.93 -3.39
CA THR A 725 -9.90 17.24 -2.64
C THR A 725 -9.33 16.67 -1.35
N PHE A 726 -9.78 17.17 -0.22
CA PHE A 726 -9.51 16.60 1.10
C PHE A 726 -10.74 15.82 1.57
N THR A 727 -10.55 14.53 1.83
CA THR A 727 -11.60 13.60 2.27
C THR A 727 -11.18 12.83 3.54
N GLY A 728 -12.03 11.94 4.04
CA GLY A 728 -11.79 11.14 5.26
C GLY A 728 -11.42 12.00 6.48
N SER A 729 -10.38 11.67 7.22
CA SER A 729 -9.91 12.44 8.40
C SER A 729 -8.73 13.36 8.10
N SER A 730 -8.50 13.69 6.83
CA SER A 730 -7.36 14.51 6.40
C SER A 730 -7.39 15.94 6.94
N SER A 731 -6.23 16.57 6.97
CA SER A 731 -6.03 18.00 7.32
C SER A 731 -4.87 18.54 6.48
N GLY A 732 -4.74 19.85 6.33
CA GLY A 732 -3.66 20.37 5.52
C GLY A 732 -3.51 21.87 5.47
N TRP A 733 -2.31 22.30 5.09
CA TRP A 733 -1.96 23.69 4.88
C TRP A 733 -1.64 23.93 3.41
N VAL A 734 -2.21 24.98 2.85
CA VAL A 734 -2.00 25.40 1.46
C VAL A 734 -1.53 26.85 1.48
N ASN A 735 -0.26 27.06 1.15
CA ASN A 735 0.37 28.37 1.28
C ASN A 735 0.92 28.84 -0.07
N ASP A 736 0.75 30.12 -0.37
CA ASP A 736 1.39 30.77 -1.53
C ASP A 736 1.03 30.10 -2.88
N CYS A 737 -0.17 29.51 -2.96
CA CYS A 737 -0.62 28.75 -4.13
C CYS A 737 -1.54 29.58 -5.04
N ARG A 738 -1.49 29.28 -6.35
CA ARG A 738 -2.32 29.94 -7.38
C ARG A 738 -3.26 28.93 -8.02
N PHE A 739 -4.55 29.26 -8.06
CA PHE A 739 -5.63 28.49 -8.69
C PHE A 739 -6.20 29.33 -9.82
N GLU A 740 -5.85 28.99 -11.06
CA GLU A 740 -6.07 29.84 -12.20
C GLU A 740 -6.83 29.13 -13.31
N GLU A 741 -7.94 29.73 -13.77
CA GLU A 741 -8.66 29.28 -14.96
C GLU A 741 -9.10 27.81 -14.90
N ASN A 742 -9.21 27.24 -13.70
CA ASN A 742 -9.69 25.89 -13.51
C ASN A 742 -11.19 25.82 -13.76
N ARG A 743 -11.65 24.67 -14.23
CA ARG A 743 -13.00 24.46 -14.74
C ARG A 743 -13.68 23.36 -13.94
N VAL A 744 -14.81 23.70 -13.36
CA VAL A 744 -15.66 22.79 -12.60
C VAL A 744 -16.95 22.65 -13.41
N ARG A 745 -17.28 21.42 -13.83
CA ARG A 745 -18.43 21.17 -14.70
C ARG A 745 -19.35 20.06 -14.19
N GLY A 746 -20.59 20.08 -14.68
CA GLY A 746 -21.61 19.12 -14.29
C GLY A 746 -21.91 19.22 -12.79
N ASN A 747 -21.83 18.08 -12.11
CA ASN A 747 -22.08 17.88 -10.69
C ASN A 747 -20.81 17.99 -9.83
N CYS A 748 -19.73 18.61 -10.34
CA CYS A 748 -18.50 18.83 -9.58
C CYS A 748 -18.66 19.92 -8.51
N HIS A 749 -18.16 19.68 -7.30
CA HIS A 749 -18.45 20.47 -6.09
C HIS A 749 -17.59 21.73 -5.95
N GLY A 750 -16.36 21.74 -6.47
CA GLY A 750 -15.60 22.98 -6.60
C GLY A 750 -14.15 22.78 -6.99
N ASN A 751 -13.37 23.85 -7.09
CA ASN A 751 -11.95 23.74 -7.45
C ASN A 751 -11.13 23.13 -6.29
N VAL A 752 -11.48 23.53 -5.08
CA VAL A 752 -10.98 22.99 -3.81
C VAL A 752 -12.18 22.48 -3.01
N ILE A 753 -12.13 21.21 -2.63
CA ILE A 753 -13.13 20.57 -1.76
C ILE A 753 -12.47 20.20 -0.45
N LEU A 754 -13.07 20.65 0.64
CA LEU A 754 -12.65 20.36 2.01
C LEU A 754 -13.78 19.61 2.72
N GLU A 755 -13.62 18.30 2.93
CA GLU A 755 -14.61 17.45 3.58
C GLU A 755 -14.21 17.07 5.02
N ASN A 756 -15.23 16.76 5.82
CA ASN A 756 -15.13 16.19 7.17
C ASN A 756 -14.47 17.08 8.24
N ASN A 757 -14.34 16.58 9.47
CA ASN A 757 -13.96 17.36 10.67
C ASN A 757 -12.47 17.77 10.74
N GLY A 758 -11.77 17.83 9.60
CA GLY A 758 -10.37 18.26 9.52
C GLY A 758 -10.18 19.76 9.77
N THR A 759 -8.91 20.17 9.93
CA THR A 759 -8.51 21.58 10.01
C THR A 759 -7.71 21.97 8.77
N PHE A 760 -8.14 23.03 8.10
CA PHE A 760 -7.56 23.50 6.85
C PHE A 760 -7.18 24.97 6.94
N VAL A 761 -5.96 25.29 6.52
CA VAL A 761 -5.48 26.67 6.49
C VAL A 761 -4.97 26.99 5.09
N LEU A 762 -5.55 28.02 4.47
CA LEU A 762 -5.12 28.54 3.18
C LEU A 762 -4.55 29.94 3.39
N THR A 763 -3.29 30.17 3.07
CA THR A 763 -2.60 31.44 3.34
C THR A 763 -1.99 32.00 2.07
N ARG A 764 -2.23 33.28 1.78
CA ARG A 764 -1.66 33.98 0.60
C ARG A 764 -1.92 33.22 -0.71
N CYS A 765 -3.13 32.68 -0.86
CA CYS A 765 -3.54 31.99 -2.08
C CYS A 765 -4.29 32.94 -3.03
N ALA A 766 -4.15 32.72 -4.34
CA ALA A 766 -4.88 33.45 -5.37
C ALA A 766 -5.82 32.51 -6.14
N PHE A 767 -7.11 32.85 -6.18
CA PHE A 767 -8.12 32.19 -7.00
C PHE A 767 -8.55 33.13 -8.12
N LEU A 768 -8.04 32.89 -9.32
CA LEU A 768 -8.14 33.80 -10.44
C LEU A 768 -8.88 33.16 -11.60
N ARG A 769 -9.98 33.78 -12.04
CA ARG A 769 -10.69 33.38 -13.28
C ARG A 769 -11.14 31.92 -13.31
N ASN A 770 -11.34 31.28 -12.15
CA ASN A 770 -11.89 29.93 -12.10
C ASN A 770 -13.37 29.97 -12.48
N SER A 771 -13.86 28.88 -13.07
CA SER A 771 -15.21 28.83 -13.61
C SER A 771 -15.96 27.60 -13.14
N LEU A 772 -17.21 27.82 -12.77
CA LEU A 772 -18.22 26.79 -12.60
C LEU A 772 -19.28 26.99 -13.69
N VAL A 773 -19.44 25.96 -14.53
CA VAL A 773 -20.49 25.91 -15.55
C VAL A 773 -21.24 24.59 -15.40
N SER A 774 -22.47 24.63 -14.89
CA SER A 774 -23.30 23.44 -14.69
C SER A 774 -24.52 23.42 -15.60
N GLY A 775 -24.78 22.27 -16.24
CA GLY A 775 -26.06 21.97 -16.89
C GLY A 775 -26.99 21.26 -15.91
N SER A 776 -28.13 21.89 -15.60
CA SER A 776 -29.37 21.33 -15.00
C SER A 776 -29.35 20.46 -13.73
N ASP A 777 -28.22 20.19 -13.06
CA ASP A 777 -28.13 19.11 -12.05
C ASP A 777 -28.29 19.48 -10.55
N ARG A 778 -28.45 18.44 -9.70
CA ARG A 778 -29.08 18.41 -8.35
C ARG A 778 -28.19 18.70 -7.12
N SER A 779 -27.03 19.37 -7.19
CA SER A 779 -26.15 19.54 -5.99
C SER A 779 -25.73 20.99 -5.67
N VAL A 780 -24.80 21.14 -4.73
CA VAL A 780 -24.30 22.40 -4.16
C VAL A 780 -22.86 22.59 -4.62
N HIS A 781 -22.50 23.78 -5.12
CA HIS A 781 -21.24 23.94 -5.85
C HIS A 781 -20.58 25.31 -5.68
N SER A 782 -19.26 25.35 -5.86
CA SER A 782 -18.49 26.60 -6.00
C SER A 782 -17.51 26.55 -7.18
N ALA A 783 -17.19 27.69 -7.80
CA ALA A 783 -16.07 27.76 -8.74
C ALA A 783 -14.70 27.73 -8.04
N CYS A 784 -14.63 28.05 -6.74
CA CYS A 784 -13.40 28.07 -5.97
C CYS A 784 -13.44 27.06 -4.81
N ILE A 785 -14.00 27.43 -3.66
CA ILE A 785 -13.93 26.61 -2.44
C ILE A 785 -15.31 26.05 -2.08
N MET A 786 -15.37 24.74 -1.83
CA MET A 786 -16.52 24.12 -1.20
C MET A 786 -16.12 23.40 0.09
N THR A 787 -16.92 23.61 1.14
CA THR A 787 -16.73 22.97 2.45
C THR A 787 -17.95 22.15 2.83
N MET A 788 -17.76 20.88 3.16
CA MET A 788 -18.88 20.01 3.58
C MET A 788 -19.00 19.89 5.10
N ASN A 789 -17.87 19.83 5.80
CA ASN A 789 -17.73 19.85 7.26
C ASN A 789 -16.28 20.30 7.58
N GLY A 790 -15.96 20.57 8.85
CA GLY A 790 -14.60 20.93 9.29
C GLY A 790 -14.36 22.42 9.58
N ASN A 791 -13.11 22.77 9.88
CA ASN A 791 -12.70 24.13 10.22
C ASN A 791 -11.73 24.65 9.16
N VAL A 792 -12.11 25.75 8.50
CA VAL A 792 -11.36 26.35 7.40
C VAL A 792 -11.02 27.79 7.74
N LEU A 793 -9.74 28.13 7.68
CA LEU A 793 -9.25 29.50 7.72
C LEU A 793 -8.59 29.82 6.38
N VAL A 794 -9.18 30.75 5.64
CA VAL A 794 -8.56 31.34 4.45
C VAL A 794 -8.08 32.73 4.84
N ARG A 795 -6.80 33.03 4.68
CA ARG A 795 -6.23 34.31 5.11
C ARG A 795 -5.31 34.94 4.09
N ASP A 796 -5.27 36.27 4.10
CA ASP A 796 -4.36 37.11 3.32
C ASP A 796 -4.40 36.77 1.82
N SER A 797 -5.58 36.38 1.33
CA SER A 797 -5.79 35.75 0.02
C SER A 797 -6.59 36.64 -0.95
N LEU A 798 -6.61 36.24 -2.22
CA LEU A 798 -7.30 36.94 -3.30
C LEU A 798 -8.25 36.02 -4.07
N PHE A 799 -9.46 36.50 -4.33
CA PHE A 799 -10.43 35.88 -5.24
C PHE A 799 -10.84 36.90 -6.29
N GLU A 800 -10.35 36.75 -7.51
CA GLU A 800 -10.61 37.71 -8.59
C GLU A 800 -11.19 37.07 -9.85
N ALA A 801 -12.23 37.72 -10.39
CA ALA A 801 -12.81 37.41 -11.69
C ALA A 801 -13.28 35.94 -11.84
N ASN A 802 -13.63 35.28 -10.74
CA ASN A 802 -14.19 33.93 -10.79
C ASN A 802 -15.65 33.99 -11.24
N LEU A 803 -16.06 32.99 -12.01
CA LEU A 803 -17.36 32.93 -12.65
C LEU A 803 -18.15 31.72 -12.14
N CYS A 804 -19.38 31.97 -11.74
CA CYS A 804 -20.39 30.94 -11.57
C CYS A 804 -21.54 31.24 -12.54
N SER A 805 -21.73 30.37 -13.52
CA SER A 805 -22.80 30.47 -14.51
C SER A 805 -23.57 29.16 -14.55
N VAL A 806 -24.82 29.19 -14.08
CA VAL A 806 -25.64 27.99 -13.93
C VAL A 806 -27.00 28.16 -14.60
N SER A 807 -27.46 27.11 -15.29
CA SER A 807 -28.82 27.01 -15.81
C SER A 807 -29.51 25.83 -15.14
N HIS A 808 -30.62 26.07 -14.45
CA HIS A 808 -31.42 25.04 -13.80
C HIS A 808 -32.90 25.23 -14.17
N ASP A 809 -33.64 24.14 -14.36
CA ASP A 809 -35.09 24.13 -14.70
C ASP A 809 -35.90 23.27 -13.69
N GLY A 810 -35.38 23.11 -12.47
CA GLY A 810 -35.97 22.29 -11.40
C GLY A 810 -36.69 23.08 -10.30
N THR A 811 -37.47 22.37 -9.48
CA THR A 811 -38.17 22.92 -8.30
C THR A 811 -37.33 22.92 -7.02
N ASP A 812 -36.16 22.27 -7.04
CA ASP A 812 -35.27 22.12 -5.88
C ASP A 812 -34.52 23.41 -5.58
N VAL A 813 -34.40 23.74 -4.29
CA VAL A 813 -33.65 24.92 -3.85
C VAL A 813 -32.18 24.57 -3.63
N ARG A 814 -31.28 25.17 -4.42
CA ARG A 814 -29.84 24.88 -4.43
C ARG A 814 -29.01 26.16 -4.42
N ALA A 815 -27.75 26.03 -3.98
CA ALA A 815 -26.83 27.14 -3.76
C ALA A 815 -25.57 26.98 -4.63
N TRP A 816 -25.26 28.02 -5.39
CA TRP A 816 -24.06 28.10 -6.21
C TRP A 816 -23.28 29.39 -5.94
N SER A 817 -21.96 29.34 -6.15
CA SER A 817 -21.11 30.48 -5.88
C SER A 817 -19.83 30.53 -6.73
N PRO A 818 -19.36 31.71 -7.16
CA PRO A 818 -18.04 31.85 -7.76
C PRO A 818 -16.89 31.75 -6.75
N VAL A 819 -17.12 31.92 -5.44
CA VAL A 819 -16.04 32.01 -4.43
C VAL A 819 -16.13 30.90 -3.39
N TYR A 820 -17.28 30.77 -2.74
CA TYR A 820 -17.42 29.89 -1.59
C TYR A 820 -18.82 29.30 -1.47
N CYS A 821 -18.89 27.99 -1.27
CA CYS A 821 -20.11 27.32 -0.89
C CYS A 821 -19.92 26.40 0.32
N GLY A 822 -20.73 26.61 1.37
CA GLY A 822 -20.67 25.82 2.60
C GLY A 822 -21.90 24.94 2.81
N TRP A 823 -21.70 23.62 2.93
CA TRP A 823 -22.70 22.63 3.32
C TRP A 823 -22.59 22.22 4.80
N GLY A 824 -21.52 22.60 5.49
CA GLY A 824 -21.35 22.38 6.93
C GLY A 824 -19.98 22.83 7.40
N GLY A 825 -19.75 22.80 8.72
CA GLY A 825 -18.51 23.26 9.33
C GLY A 825 -18.42 24.79 9.45
N SER A 826 -17.22 25.27 9.76
CA SER A 826 -16.91 26.70 9.97
C SER A 826 -15.85 27.17 8.99
N THR A 827 -16.16 28.20 8.21
CA THR A 827 -15.20 28.86 7.32
C THR A 827 -15.03 30.33 7.70
N THR A 828 -13.78 30.74 7.91
CA THR A 828 -13.43 32.16 8.08
C THR A 828 -12.54 32.62 6.95
N PHE A 829 -12.91 33.74 6.34
CA PHE A 829 -12.02 34.55 5.52
C PHE A 829 -11.48 35.69 6.39
N LEU A 830 -10.16 35.79 6.48
CA LEU A 830 -9.43 36.82 7.22
C LEU A 830 -8.59 37.64 6.24
N ASN A 831 -8.60 38.96 6.33
CA ASN A 831 -7.72 39.83 5.53
C ASN A 831 -7.78 39.53 4.01
N THR A 832 -8.94 39.09 3.51
CA THR A 832 -9.08 38.56 2.14
C THR A 832 -9.76 39.58 1.23
N THR A 833 -9.30 39.66 -0.02
CA THR A 833 -9.91 40.51 -1.06
C THR A 833 -10.69 39.70 -2.07
N PHE A 834 -11.91 40.13 -2.37
CA PHE A 834 -12.80 39.56 -3.38
C PHE A 834 -13.12 40.64 -4.40
N ARG A 835 -12.73 40.43 -5.66
CA ARG A 835 -12.88 41.45 -6.71
C ARG A 835 -13.48 40.89 -7.99
N ASN A 836 -14.46 41.58 -8.56
CA ASN A 836 -14.98 41.29 -9.90
C ASN A 836 -15.52 39.85 -10.08
N ASN A 837 -15.95 39.18 -9.01
CA ASN A 837 -16.52 37.84 -9.12
C ASN A 837 -17.94 37.91 -9.67
N SER A 838 -18.29 36.98 -10.56
CA SER A 838 -19.55 37.00 -11.30
C SER A 838 -20.42 35.81 -10.93
N ALA A 839 -21.67 36.10 -10.57
CA ALA A 839 -22.68 35.13 -10.18
C ALA A 839 -23.91 35.31 -11.08
N ALA A 840 -24.13 34.33 -11.97
CA ALA A 840 -25.25 34.31 -12.90
C ALA A 840 -26.02 32.98 -12.79
N ALA A 841 -27.34 33.10 -12.63
CA ALA A 841 -28.28 31.98 -12.69
C ALA A 841 -29.42 32.27 -13.67
N THR A 842 -29.73 31.33 -14.57
CA THR A 842 -30.83 31.40 -15.54
C THR A 842 -31.82 30.23 -15.37
N GLY A 843 -33.12 30.47 -15.55
CA GLY A 843 -34.17 29.42 -15.50
C GLY A 843 -35.49 29.88 -14.84
N THR A 844 -36.42 28.94 -14.60
CA THR A 844 -37.81 29.23 -14.13
C THR A 844 -38.14 28.87 -12.66
N GLY A 845 -37.23 28.25 -11.89
CA GLY A 845 -37.41 27.79 -10.51
C GLY A 845 -36.76 28.64 -9.40
N LYS A 846 -36.76 28.14 -8.15
CA LYS A 846 -36.20 28.83 -6.96
C LYS A 846 -34.67 28.65 -6.88
N TYR A 847 -33.91 29.48 -7.59
CA TYR A 847 -32.45 29.42 -7.59
C TYR A 847 -31.84 30.53 -6.74
N TYR A 848 -30.74 30.20 -6.05
CA TYR A 848 -29.93 31.17 -5.36
C TYR A 848 -28.48 30.99 -5.80
N CYS A 849 -27.98 31.99 -6.51
CA CYS A 849 -26.55 32.14 -6.78
C CYS A 849 -26.05 33.32 -5.96
N GLY A 850 -24.85 33.24 -5.41
CA GLY A 850 -24.25 34.40 -4.78
C GLY A 850 -22.76 34.29 -4.64
N THR A 851 -22.09 35.44 -4.48
CA THR A 851 -20.64 35.47 -4.26
C THR A 851 -20.26 34.52 -3.13
N PHE A 852 -21.04 34.48 -2.06
CA PHE A 852 -20.91 33.48 -1.00
C PHE A 852 -22.23 32.75 -0.80
N ALA A 853 -22.17 31.43 -0.64
CA ALA A 853 -23.34 30.59 -0.51
C ALA A 853 -23.25 29.63 0.68
N LEU A 854 -24.37 29.47 1.40
CA LEU A 854 -24.53 28.49 2.46
C LEU A 854 -25.79 27.64 2.21
N ASN A 855 -25.63 26.33 2.30
CA ASN A 855 -26.71 25.36 2.18
C ASN A 855 -26.70 24.37 3.36
N SER A 856 -26.88 24.87 4.58
CA SER A 856 -26.83 24.03 5.78
C SER A 856 -27.45 24.69 7.00
N THR A 857 -27.97 23.85 7.89
CA THR A 857 -28.38 24.23 9.25
C THR A 857 -27.18 24.40 10.20
N TRP A 858 -26.00 23.85 9.88
CA TRP A 858 -24.80 23.85 10.72
C TRP A 858 -23.57 24.50 10.06
N GLY A 859 -23.77 25.20 8.93
CA GLY A 859 -22.72 25.94 8.26
C GLY A 859 -22.46 27.28 8.93
N HIS A 860 -21.20 27.68 9.02
CA HIS A 860 -20.82 28.99 9.55
C HIS A 860 -19.86 29.70 8.60
N LEU A 861 -20.12 30.97 8.33
CA LEU A 861 -19.28 31.82 7.49
C LEU A 861 -18.93 33.10 8.24
N ALA A 862 -17.66 33.46 8.24
CA ALA A 862 -17.19 34.74 8.73
C ALA A 862 -16.30 35.46 7.71
N LEU A 863 -16.56 36.75 7.52
CA LEU A 863 -15.69 37.68 6.81
C LEU A 863 -15.11 38.64 7.84
N VAL A 864 -13.79 38.62 8.02
CA VAL A 864 -13.08 39.41 9.03
C VAL A 864 -11.98 40.19 8.35
N HIS A 865 -11.99 41.52 8.45
CA HIS A 865 -11.04 42.36 7.73
C HIS A 865 -11.03 42.11 6.21
N CYS A 866 -12.19 41.84 5.61
CA CYS A 866 -12.29 41.53 4.18
C CYS A 866 -12.74 42.75 3.38
N THR A 867 -12.40 42.76 2.09
CA THR A 867 -12.98 43.68 1.11
C THR A 867 -13.64 42.89 -0.02
N VAL A 868 -14.93 43.12 -0.23
CA VAL A 868 -15.72 42.60 -1.36
C VAL A 868 -16.08 43.78 -2.25
N THR A 869 -15.71 43.73 -3.53
CA THR A 869 -15.98 44.83 -4.47
C THR A 869 -16.11 44.35 -5.92
N GLY A 870 -16.90 45.08 -6.71
CA GLY A 870 -17.05 44.83 -8.15
C GLY A 870 -17.80 43.54 -8.50
N SER A 871 -18.48 42.90 -7.54
CA SER A 871 -19.28 41.71 -7.79
C SER A 871 -20.34 41.97 -8.87
N GLN A 872 -20.40 41.08 -9.86
CA GLN A 872 -21.36 41.15 -10.97
C GLN A 872 -22.48 40.15 -10.70
N LEU A 873 -23.64 40.66 -10.27
CA LEU A 873 -24.78 39.87 -9.84
C LEU A 873 -25.94 40.08 -10.83
N ASN A 874 -26.48 38.99 -11.37
CA ASN A 874 -27.69 39.07 -12.21
C ASN A 874 -28.98 39.21 -11.36
N GLU A 875 -30.14 39.31 -12.01
CA GLU A 875 -31.43 39.52 -11.35
C GLU A 875 -31.78 38.49 -10.27
N ASN A 876 -31.24 37.27 -10.35
CA ASN A 876 -31.49 36.18 -9.40
C ASN A 876 -30.31 35.92 -8.44
N ALA A 877 -29.26 36.75 -8.48
CA ALA A 877 -28.08 36.60 -7.62
C ALA A 877 -28.04 37.60 -6.47
N TYR A 878 -27.38 37.23 -5.36
CA TYR A 878 -27.13 38.09 -4.19
C TYR A 878 -25.65 38.04 -3.82
N GLU A 879 -25.15 38.98 -3.02
CA GLU A 879 -23.77 38.87 -2.55
C GLU A 879 -23.61 37.65 -1.63
N ILE A 880 -24.53 37.51 -0.67
CA ILE A 880 -24.51 36.42 0.30
C ILE A 880 -25.88 35.75 0.35
N ILE A 881 -25.89 34.43 0.11
CA ILE A 881 -27.08 33.60 0.22
C ILE A 881 -26.95 32.56 1.33
N ASN A 882 -28.07 32.30 1.99
CA ASN A 882 -28.24 31.16 2.86
C ASN A 882 -29.63 30.58 2.62
N ILE A 883 -29.70 29.30 2.28
CA ILE A 883 -30.96 28.68 1.87
C ILE A 883 -31.62 27.92 3.02
N ASN A 884 -30.84 27.11 3.72
CA ASN A 884 -31.30 26.14 4.71
C ASN A 884 -30.84 26.47 6.15
N GLY A 885 -30.39 27.70 6.39
CA GLY A 885 -29.92 28.13 7.71
C GLY A 885 -31.02 28.15 8.76
N ASN A 886 -30.63 27.87 10.01
CA ASN A 886 -31.48 27.92 11.19
C ASN A 886 -30.90 28.91 12.24
N ASN A 887 -31.38 28.83 13.48
CA ASN A 887 -30.93 29.67 14.58
C ASN A 887 -29.48 29.40 15.02
N ALA A 888 -28.92 28.21 14.76
CA ALA A 888 -27.54 27.85 15.08
C ALA A 888 -26.54 28.40 14.04
N THR A 889 -26.97 28.52 12.78
CA THR A 889 -26.16 29.03 11.66
C THR A 889 -25.61 30.44 11.96
N THR A 890 -24.33 30.66 11.66
CA THR A 890 -23.65 31.96 11.91
C THR A 890 -23.20 32.58 10.61
N LEU A 891 -23.62 33.81 10.35
CA LEU A 891 -23.09 34.67 9.29
C LEU A 891 -22.48 35.92 9.94
N ALA A 892 -21.15 36.02 9.92
CA ALA A 892 -20.43 37.12 10.53
C ALA A 892 -19.73 38.01 9.50
N ILE A 893 -19.84 39.33 9.65
CA ILE A 893 -19.07 40.32 8.88
C ILE A 893 -18.52 41.35 9.85
N ILE A 894 -17.20 41.38 10.01
CA ILE A 894 -16.52 42.15 11.04
C ILE A 894 -15.36 42.94 10.42
N ASN A 895 -15.23 44.23 10.75
CA ASN A 895 -14.15 45.09 10.25
C ASN A 895 -14.01 45.06 8.72
N SER A 896 -15.10 44.88 7.97
CA SER A 896 -15.04 44.56 6.55
C SER A 896 -15.75 45.61 5.68
N VAL A 897 -15.38 45.64 4.41
CA VAL A 897 -16.03 46.48 3.39
C VAL A 897 -16.72 45.57 2.38
N VAL A 898 -18.02 45.74 2.20
CA VAL A 898 -18.80 45.06 1.15
C VAL A 898 -19.43 46.14 0.28
N HIS A 899 -18.79 46.41 -0.86
CA HIS A 899 -19.10 47.55 -1.71
C HIS A 899 -19.61 47.10 -3.08
N SER A 900 -20.69 47.74 -3.54
CA SER A 900 -21.15 47.62 -4.92
C SER A 900 -21.61 48.97 -5.46
N SER A 901 -21.34 49.20 -6.74
CA SER A 901 -21.85 50.34 -7.50
C SER A 901 -23.06 49.98 -8.37
N ALA A 902 -23.55 48.74 -8.29
CA ALA A 902 -24.65 48.26 -9.11
C ALA A 902 -26.01 48.84 -8.63
N PRO A 903 -26.84 49.44 -9.52
CA PRO A 903 -28.13 50.02 -9.13
C PRO A 903 -29.13 49.01 -8.55
N ALA A 904 -29.01 47.74 -8.92
CA ALA A 904 -29.87 46.63 -8.47
C ALA A 904 -29.14 45.68 -7.51
N TYR A 905 -28.20 46.20 -6.73
CA TYR A 905 -27.41 45.39 -5.80
C TYR A 905 -28.27 44.75 -4.71
N LYS A 906 -28.18 43.43 -4.58
CA LYS A 906 -28.89 42.67 -3.53
C LYS A 906 -27.88 42.01 -2.61
N LEU A 907 -27.92 42.42 -1.34
CA LEU A 907 -26.94 42.01 -0.34
C LEU A 907 -27.22 40.60 0.21
N PHE A 908 -28.40 40.39 0.82
CA PHE A 908 -28.73 39.15 1.53
C PHE A 908 -29.96 38.46 0.93
N SER A 909 -29.86 37.15 0.75
CA SER A 909 -31.02 36.25 0.72
C SER A 909 -30.82 35.20 1.82
N VAL A 910 -31.39 35.46 3.00
CA VAL A 910 -31.21 34.62 4.19
C VAL A 910 -32.56 34.37 4.86
N PRO A 911 -32.81 33.19 5.47
CA PRO A 911 -34.05 32.90 6.16
C PRO A 911 -34.17 33.78 7.41
N ALA A 912 -35.37 34.25 7.75
CA ALA A 912 -35.59 35.14 8.90
C ALA A 912 -35.13 34.55 10.26
N VAL A 913 -35.02 33.22 10.36
CA VAL A 913 -34.51 32.52 11.55
C VAL A 913 -32.98 32.66 11.72
N VAL A 914 -32.25 32.98 10.64
CA VAL A 914 -30.80 33.19 10.69
C VAL A 914 -30.51 34.60 11.20
N THR A 915 -30.02 34.69 12.44
CA THR A 915 -29.57 35.97 12.98
C THR A 915 -28.17 36.32 12.48
N LEU A 916 -28.03 37.51 11.87
CA LEU A 916 -26.77 38.06 11.39
C LEU A 916 -25.89 38.57 12.55
N CYS A 917 -24.57 38.50 12.37
CA CYS A 917 -23.55 38.93 13.32
C CYS A 917 -22.63 39.97 12.65
N LEU A 918 -23.03 41.24 12.67
CA LEU A 918 -22.36 42.29 11.90
C LEU A 918 -21.74 43.32 12.84
N ALA A 919 -20.47 43.66 12.64
CA ALA A 919 -19.77 44.64 13.47
C ALA A 919 -18.77 45.48 12.67
N ASP A 920 -18.74 46.79 12.93
CA ASP A 920 -17.77 47.75 12.42
C ASP A 920 -17.46 47.51 10.94
N SER A 921 -18.50 47.59 10.10
CA SER A 921 -18.39 47.25 8.68
C SER A 921 -19.16 48.25 7.83
N SER A 922 -18.63 48.56 6.65
CA SER A 922 -19.30 49.37 5.63
C SER A 922 -19.88 48.44 4.57
N ILE A 923 -21.20 48.46 4.40
CA ILE A 923 -21.92 47.51 3.55
C ILE A 923 -22.93 48.26 2.68
N THR A 924 -22.74 48.26 1.37
CA THR A 924 -23.65 48.91 0.42
C THR A 924 -25.07 48.35 0.57
N GLY A 925 -26.06 49.25 0.65
CA GLY A 925 -27.48 48.87 0.67
C GLY A 925 -27.97 48.25 1.99
N VAL A 926 -27.15 48.24 3.05
CA VAL A 926 -27.59 47.74 4.36
C VAL A 926 -28.58 48.72 5.01
N ALA A 927 -29.75 48.23 5.39
CA ALA A 927 -30.73 48.96 6.18
C ALA A 927 -30.79 48.34 7.58
N THR A 928 -30.06 48.92 8.54
CA THR A 928 -29.88 48.32 9.88
C THR A 928 -31.18 48.20 10.67
N ASN A 929 -32.18 49.04 10.38
CA ASN A 929 -33.51 48.99 10.97
C ASN A 929 -34.38 47.82 10.49
N THR A 930 -34.02 47.16 9.39
CA THR A 930 -34.76 45.99 8.86
C THR A 930 -34.10 44.65 9.21
N LEU A 931 -32.91 44.68 9.83
CA LEU A 931 -32.20 43.48 10.26
C LEU A 931 -32.65 43.08 11.68
N ALA A 932 -33.28 41.91 11.81
CA ALA A 932 -33.62 41.37 13.12
C ALA A 932 -32.39 40.76 13.81
N THR A 933 -32.09 41.21 15.03
CA THR A 933 -31.12 40.54 15.92
C THR A 933 -31.87 39.58 16.84
N GLY A 934 -31.91 38.30 16.49
CA GLY A 934 -32.35 37.21 17.37
C GLY A 934 -31.33 36.83 18.45
N SER A 935 -31.62 35.79 19.22
CA SER A 935 -30.79 35.34 20.35
C SER A 935 -29.32 35.13 19.96
N ASN A 936 -28.41 35.75 20.73
CA ASN A 936 -26.95 35.69 20.60
C ASN A 936 -26.32 36.38 19.37
N GLY A 937 -27.11 36.88 18.40
CA GLY A 937 -26.59 37.75 17.34
C GLY A 937 -26.17 39.14 17.82
N TYR A 938 -25.55 39.91 16.94
CA TYR A 938 -25.14 41.28 17.25
C TYR A 938 -25.06 42.18 16.01
N LEU A 939 -25.29 43.47 16.23
CA LEU A 939 -25.22 44.53 15.23
C LEU A 939 -24.57 45.76 15.86
N TYR A 940 -23.33 46.07 15.46
CA TYR A 940 -22.56 47.20 16.01
C TYR A 940 -21.95 48.05 14.89
N ASN A 941 -22.16 49.37 14.88
CA ASN A 941 -21.48 50.30 13.99
C ASN A 941 -21.45 49.87 12.51
N VAL A 942 -22.56 49.30 12.02
CA VAL A 942 -22.73 48.92 10.62
C VAL A 942 -23.36 50.08 9.87
N THR A 943 -22.82 50.40 8.70
CA THR A 943 -23.23 51.57 7.93
C THR A 943 -23.25 51.30 6.43
N ALA A 944 -24.13 51.99 5.71
CA ALA A 944 -24.14 52.03 4.24
C ALA A 944 -23.26 53.15 3.66
N ALA A 945 -22.60 53.95 4.51
CA ALA A 945 -21.74 55.03 4.04
C ALA A 945 -20.51 54.48 3.29
N ASP A 946 -20.14 55.19 2.22
CA ASP A 946 -19.04 54.81 1.34
C ASP A 946 -17.72 54.70 2.10
N ALA A 947 -17.08 53.52 1.99
CA ALA A 947 -15.80 53.23 2.61
C ALA A 947 -14.61 53.96 1.99
N ARG A 948 -14.77 54.53 0.78
CA ARG A 948 -13.69 55.18 0.02
C ARG A 948 -12.50 54.25 -0.17
N LEU A 949 -12.71 53.17 -0.93
CA LEU A 949 -11.66 52.21 -1.29
C LEU A 949 -10.42 52.93 -1.85
N ALA A 950 -9.23 52.41 -1.54
CA ALA A 950 -7.99 52.93 -2.12
C ALA A 950 -8.00 52.78 -3.65
N ALA A 951 -7.43 53.75 -4.37
CA ALA A 951 -7.44 53.76 -5.83
C ALA A 951 -6.74 52.54 -6.46
N HIS A 952 -5.73 52.00 -5.76
CA HIS A 952 -4.96 50.85 -6.20
C HIS A 952 -4.86 49.80 -5.07
N PRO A 953 -5.14 48.52 -5.38
CA PRO A 953 -4.79 47.43 -4.47
C PRO A 953 -3.28 47.42 -4.18
N GLN A 954 -2.90 46.90 -3.01
CA GLN A 954 -1.49 46.79 -2.59
C GLN A 954 -1.02 45.33 -2.67
N PRO A 955 0.22 45.07 -3.10
CA PRO A 955 0.75 43.71 -3.15
C PRO A 955 0.91 43.13 -1.74
N VAL A 956 0.60 41.84 -1.59
CA VAL A 956 0.80 41.06 -0.36
C VAL A 956 1.88 40.00 -0.58
N ALA A 957 1.78 39.27 -1.68
CA ALA A 957 2.74 38.30 -2.16
C ALA A 957 2.69 38.27 -3.69
N ASP A 958 3.56 37.50 -4.36
CA ASP A 958 3.49 37.38 -5.81
C ASP A 958 2.12 36.84 -6.27
N GLY A 959 1.47 37.56 -7.19
CA GLY A 959 0.12 37.23 -7.66
C GLY A 959 -1.03 37.47 -6.67
N VAL A 960 -0.78 37.97 -5.44
CA VAL A 960 -1.81 38.27 -4.43
C VAL A 960 -1.78 39.75 -4.06
N PHE A 961 -2.95 40.37 -4.00
CA PHE A 961 -3.11 41.75 -3.56
C PHE A 961 -4.25 41.92 -2.57
N ALA A 962 -4.15 42.97 -1.75
CA ALA A 962 -5.17 43.40 -0.81
C ALA A 962 -5.76 44.76 -1.19
N GLN A 963 -7.08 44.87 -1.23
CA GLN A 963 -7.80 46.11 -1.49
C GLN A 963 -8.16 46.80 -0.17
N GLY A 964 -7.34 47.75 0.26
CA GLY A 964 -7.60 48.58 1.44
C GLY A 964 -8.54 49.78 1.18
N ILE A 965 -8.72 50.58 2.22
CA ILE A 965 -9.40 51.89 2.17
C ILE A 965 -8.39 53.03 2.04
N SER A 966 -8.84 54.16 1.51
CA SER A 966 -8.02 55.39 1.39
C SER A 966 -7.75 56.04 2.76
N ALA A 967 -6.69 56.85 2.85
CA ALA A 967 -6.37 57.62 4.05
C ALA A 967 -7.48 58.60 4.47
N ALA A 968 -8.29 59.07 3.51
CA ALA A 968 -9.43 59.95 3.74
C ALA A 968 -10.72 59.20 4.11
N SER A 969 -10.68 57.88 4.26
CA SER A 969 -11.83 57.09 4.66
C SER A 969 -12.26 57.42 6.08
N PRO A 970 -13.58 57.60 6.34
CA PRO A 970 -14.08 57.77 7.71
C PRO A 970 -13.83 56.52 8.57
N PHE A 971 -13.51 55.37 7.96
CA PHE A 971 -13.32 54.09 8.66
C PHE A 971 -11.86 53.72 8.86
N ALA A 972 -10.92 54.65 8.65
CA ALA A 972 -9.49 54.44 8.85
C ALA A 972 -9.10 54.03 10.29
N ARG A 973 -9.98 54.31 11.28
CA ARG A 973 -9.76 54.00 12.71
C ARG A 973 -11.03 53.49 13.41
N ALA A 974 -12.00 53.00 12.65
CA ALA A 974 -13.32 52.64 13.17
C ALA A 974 -13.46 51.17 13.57
N GLY A 975 -12.49 50.32 13.24
CA GLY A 975 -12.55 48.89 13.51
C GLY A 975 -12.26 48.52 14.96
N ARG A 976 -12.56 47.27 15.30
CA ARG A 976 -12.28 46.67 16.62
C ARG A 976 -11.17 45.62 16.57
N PRO A 977 -10.50 45.32 17.69
CA PRO A 977 -9.57 44.20 17.78
C PRO A 977 -10.26 42.85 17.55
N VAL A 978 -9.55 41.95 16.86
CA VAL A 978 -9.89 40.54 16.69
C VAL A 978 -8.63 39.72 16.97
N TRP A 979 -8.77 38.60 17.66
CA TRP A 979 -7.64 37.76 18.07
C TRP A 979 -7.78 36.34 17.56
N LEU A 980 -6.67 35.72 17.18
CA LEU A 980 -6.58 34.29 16.86
C LEU A 980 -6.10 33.55 18.11
N ALA A 981 -6.89 32.60 18.62
CA ALA A 981 -6.53 31.80 19.79
C ALA A 981 -5.77 30.52 19.41
N ASN A 982 -5.19 29.86 20.40
CA ASN A 982 -4.49 28.57 20.25
C ASN A 982 -5.40 27.43 19.76
N ASP A 983 -6.72 27.57 19.89
CA ASP A 983 -7.70 26.59 19.38
C ASP A 983 -7.97 26.73 17.86
N GLY A 984 -7.28 27.66 17.19
CA GLY A 984 -7.40 27.90 15.75
C GLY A 984 -8.58 28.79 15.35
N TYR A 985 -9.37 29.29 16.29
CA TYR A 985 -10.52 30.16 16.01
C TYR A 985 -10.26 31.63 16.31
N LEU A 986 -11.01 32.49 15.63
CA LEU A 986 -11.00 33.93 15.87
C LEU A 986 -12.05 34.35 16.90
N TYR A 987 -11.67 35.30 17.75
CA TYR A 987 -12.47 35.82 18.83
C TYR A 987 -12.56 37.35 18.78
N LEU A 988 -13.71 37.87 19.22
CA LEU A 988 -13.91 39.27 19.55
C LEU A 988 -14.33 39.42 21.01
N HIS A 989 -14.03 40.56 21.61
CA HIS A 989 -14.40 40.87 22.99
C HIS A 989 -15.61 41.82 23.01
N ASP A 990 -16.71 41.39 23.63
CA ASP A 990 -17.98 42.10 23.73
C ASP A 990 -18.48 42.15 25.19
N PRO A 991 -17.94 43.10 25.98
CA PRO A 991 -18.31 43.26 27.39
C PRO A 991 -19.67 43.95 27.56
N VAL A 992 -20.23 44.55 26.51
CA VAL A 992 -21.46 45.34 26.61
C VAL A 992 -22.67 44.42 26.62
N SER A 993 -22.76 43.50 25.66
CA SER A 993 -23.94 42.62 25.57
C SER A 993 -23.78 41.29 26.32
N LYS A 994 -22.54 40.88 26.64
CA LYS A 994 -22.23 39.66 27.41
C LYS A 994 -21.15 39.93 28.49
N PRO A 995 -21.42 40.76 29.51
CA PRO A 995 -20.40 41.20 30.47
C PRO A 995 -19.74 40.08 31.28
N THR A 996 -20.41 38.95 31.50
CA THR A 996 -19.89 37.81 32.26
C THR A 996 -19.13 36.78 31.42
N VAL A 997 -19.34 36.78 30.11
CA VAL A 997 -18.69 35.88 29.14
C VAL A 997 -18.35 36.64 27.85
N PRO A 998 -17.48 37.66 27.95
CA PRO A 998 -17.35 38.67 26.91
C PRO A 998 -16.59 38.17 25.66
N TRP A 999 -15.84 37.08 25.74
CA TRP A 999 -15.14 36.53 24.58
C TRP A 999 -16.09 35.73 23.71
N ARG A 1000 -16.35 36.22 22.49
CA ARG A 1000 -17.23 35.57 21.51
C ARG A 1000 -16.41 34.90 20.42
N ARG A 1001 -16.68 33.64 20.13
CA ARG A 1001 -16.13 32.96 18.94
C ARG A 1001 -16.85 33.47 17.70
N ILE A 1002 -16.11 33.93 16.69
CA ILE A 1002 -16.70 34.61 15.51
C ILE A 1002 -17.55 33.66 14.65
N VAL A 1003 -17.04 32.45 14.37
CA VAL A 1003 -17.73 31.44 13.54
C VAL A 1003 -18.73 30.58 14.30
N ASN A 1004 -18.96 30.82 15.60
CA ASN A 1004 -20.03 30.15 16.33
C ASN A 1004 -20.63 31.12 17.34
N LYS A 1005 -21.71 31.80 16.92
CA LYS A 1005 -22.36 32.84 17.72
C LYS A 1005 -22.94 32.37 19.05
N SER A 1006 -23.05 31.06 19.29
CA SER A 1006 -23.52 30.50 20.56
C SER A 1006 -22.39 30.22 21.56
N SER A 1007 -21.13 30.39 21.17
CA SER A 1007 -19.96 30.09 21.99
C SER A 1007 -19.38 31.36 22.63
N PHE A 1008 -19.50 31.44 23.97
CA PHE A 1008 -19.07 32.56 24.80
C PHE A 1008 -18.21 32.08 25.95
N TYR A 1009 -17.18 32.86 26.29
CA TYR A 1009 -16.23 32.49 27.33
C TYR A 1009 -15.91 33.68 28.23
N ALA A 1010 -15.76 33.43 29.53
CA ALA A 1010 -15.22 34.41 30.48
C ALA A 1010 -13.74 34.71 30.17
N THR A 1011 -13.01 33.67 29.76
CA THR A 1011 -11.59 33.71 29.39
C THR A 1011 -11.34 32.70 28.27
N VAL A 1012 -10.39 32.98 27.37
CA VAL A 1012 -9.95 32.05 26.31
C VAL A 1012 -8.48 31.72 26.53
N SER A 1013 -8.11 30.45 26.43
CA SER A 1013 -6.72 30.02 26.62
C SER A 1013 -5.79 30.73 25.62
N GLY A 1014 -4.71 31.32 26.12
CA GLY A 1014 -3.72 32.05 25.32
C GLY A 1014 -4.15 33.46 24.89
N LEU A 1015 -5.33 33.95 25.26
CA LEU A 1015 -5.79 35.30 24.94
C LEU A 1015 -6.04 36.16 26.19
N ALA A 1016 -5.61 37.41 26.12
CA ALA A 1016 -5.90 38.48 27.04
C ALA A 1016 -6.16 39.79 26.26
N LEU A 1017 -6.67 40.84 26.92
CA LEU A 1017 -7.02 42.10 26.25
C LEU A 1017 -5.79 42.87 25.71
N ASP A 1018 -4.62 42.61 26.27
CA ASP A 1018 -3.32 43.15 25.86
C ASP A 1018 -2.60 42.25 24.83
N SER A 1019 -3.16 41.08 24.51
CA SER A 1019 -2.66 40.25 23.41
C SER A 1019 -2.72 41.03 22.09
N ALA A 1020 -1.73 40.84 21.23
CA ALA A 1020 -1.69 41.48 19.93
C ALA A 1020 -2.90 41.03 19.08
N PRO A 1021 -3.69 41.96 18.51
CA PRO A 1021 -4.71 41.61 17.52
C PRO A 1021 -4.07 40.98 16.29
N VAL A 1022 -4.86 40.27 15.48
CA VAL A 1022 -4.39 39.76 14.19
C VAL A 1022 -3.83 40.90 13.34
N PRO A 1023 -2.64 40.75 12.73
CA PRO A 1023 -2.06 41.78 11.87
C PRO A 1023 -2.86 41.95 10.57
N ASP A 1024 -2.53 42.96 9.78
CA ASP A 1024 -3.11 43.13 8.45
C ASP A 1024 -2.50 42.16 7.41
N ALA A 1025 -2.99 42.21 6.16
CA ALA A 1025 -2.57 41.27 5.12
C ALA A 1025 -1.08 41.35 4.74
N GLN A 1026 -0.38 42.42 5.11
CA GLN A 1026 1.06 42.60 4.89
C GLN A 1026 1.85 42.30 6.17
N ASP A 1027 1.24 41.59 7.12
CA ASP A 1027 1.75 41.30 8.46
C ASP A 1027 2.08 42.57 9.28
N VAL A 1028 1.48 43.72 8.94
CA VAL A 1028 1.66 44.96 9.71
C VAL A 1028 0.78 44.92 10.96
N PRO A 1029 1.34 45.14 12.17
CA PRO A 1029 0.58 45.08 13.42
C PRO A 1029 -0.60 46.05 13.45
N ARG A 1030 -1.75 45.58 13.94
CA ARG A 1030 -2.93 46.41 14.17
C ARG A 1030 -2.92 46.96 15.59
N LEU A 1031 -2.86 48.29 15.74
CA LEU A 1031 -2.89 48.95 17.05
C LEU A 1031 -4.32 49.24 17.49
N ALA A 1032 -4.64 48.94 18.77
CA ALA A 1032 -5.94 49.24 19.36
C ALA A 1032 -6.32 50.72 19.17
N GLY A 1033 -7.54 50.98 18.70
CA GLY A 1033 -8.04 52.33 18.38
C GLY A 1033 -7.55 52.92 17.05
N ARG A 1034 -6.78 52.16 16.26
CA ARG A 1034 -6.31 52.56 14.91
C ARG A 1034 -6.63 51.52 13.83
N ILE A 1035 -7.61 50.66 14.10
CA ILE A 1035 -7.94 49.54 13.21
C ILE A 1035 -8.82 50.05 12.07
N ALA A 1036 -8.37 49.80 10.84
CA ALA A 1036 -9.09 50.13 9.62
C ALA A 1036 -10.07 49.01 9.21
N TYR A 1037 -11.12 49.36 8.47
CA TYR A 1037 -11.92 48.36 7.76
C TYR A 1037 -11.14 47.78 6.58
N GLY A 1038 -11.36 46.49 6.32
CA GLY A 1038 -10.73 45.76 5.25
C GLY A 1038 -9.35 45.18 5.62
N PRO A 1039 -8.64 44.62 4.61
CA PRO A 1039 -7.51 43.73 4.81
C PRO A 1039 -6.21 44.43 5.19
N LEU A 1040 -6.13 45.75 5.02
CA LEU A 1040 -4.94 46.55 5.28
C LEU A 1040 -5.19 47.59 6.37
N ASN A 1041 -4.14 48.05 7.03
CA ASN A 1041 -4.18 49.30 7.76
C ASN A 1041 -4.44 50.47 6.79
N ALA A 1042 -5.10 51.52 7.25
CA ALA A 1042 -5.30 52.72 6.43
C ALA A 1042 -3.94 53.41 6.21
N PRO A 1043 -3.63 53.87 4.99
CA PRO A 1043 -2.41 54.63 4.73
C PRO A 1043 -2.33 55.86 5.64
N GLN A 1044 -1.12 56.20 6.10
CA GLN A 1044 -0.94 57.45 6.84
C GLN A 1044 -1.28 58.63 5.93
N ALA A 1045 -2.16 59.53 6.39
CA ALA A 1045 -2.37 60.79 5.71
C ALA A 1045 -1.03 61.56 5.69
N SER A 1046 -0.54 61.92 4.51
CA SER A 1046 0.69 62.69 4.33
C SER A 1046 0.69 63.90 5.26
N THR A 1047 1.81 64.15 5.93
CA THR A 1047 1.99 65.30 6.83
C THR A 1047 1.72 66.61 6.09
N LEU A 1048 0.68 67.35 6.50
CA LEU A 1048 0.47 68.73 6.08
C LEU A 1048 1.54 69.59 6.76
N LEU A 1049 2.57 69.99 6.03
CA LEU A 1049 3.58 70.92 6.50
C LEU A 1049 3.05 72.35 6.28
N LEU A 1050 2.40 72.92 7.31
CA LEU A 1050 2.09 74.35 7.35
C LEU A 1050 3.38 75.10 7.68
N VAL A 1051 4.08 75.57 6.65
CA VAL A 1051 5.12 76.60 6.81
C VAL A 1051 4.40 77.91 7.09
N ARG A 1052 4.63 78.48 8.27
CA ARG A 1052 4.34 79.89 8.55
C ARG A 1052 5.59 80.72 8.32
#